data_AF-A0A8J6DWE9-F1
#
_entry.id   AF-A0A8J6DWE9-F1
#
_cell.length_a   1.000
_cell.length_b   1.000
_cell.length_c   1.000
_cell.angle_alpha   90.00
_cell.angle_beta   90.00
_cell.angle_gamma   90.00
#
_symmetry.space_group_name_H-M   'P 1'
#
loop_
_entity.id
_entity.type
_entity.pdbx_description
1 polymer ?
#
loop_
_entity_poly.entity_id
_entity_poly.type
_entity_poly.pdbx_seq_one_letter_code
_entity_poly.pdbx_strand_id
1 'polypeptide(L)'
;SYLENFYQLPKDRFQLEKKKSTSVIVEKLKEMQQFFGLKVTGKPDKETLEMMEKPRCGVPDSGDFMVTPGNPKWEHTNLTYRIIDYTPQLSKADVELAIEKAFQVWSGATKLTFTRLSQGEADIMITFVQRDHGDNSPFDGPNGILAHAFQPGPGIGGDAHFDAEETWTKTSRNYNLFVVAAHEFGHSLGLSHSSDPGALMYPNYAFSDPSTYALPQDDINGIQTLYGPSNNSVQPTGPTTPSPCDPRLTFDAITTLRGEILFFKDKYFWRRHPQLPRVELNFISLFWPSIPNPIQAAYEDADKDLIFLFKGRQYWALNGYDIQQGYPKEISNYGFPHDVQAIDAAVSYQETTYFFVKDQLWSYDNKNQRMNSGYPQSIERTFPGVGNKIDAVFQQDDFFFFFSGPRYYAFNFNAHTVTGFDKSNRWLNYREKENEENMQLAQAYLNQFYSLELEGSHLVQSKNRSLIEGKIREMQAFFGLTVTGRLDSSTLEIMKTPRCGVPDVGQYGYTLPGWKKYNLTYRIVNYTPDMAQADVDEAIQKGLEVWSKVTPLIFTKISKGIADIMIAFRTRVHGWCPRYFDGPLGVLGHAFPPGLGLGGDTHFDEDENWSKDAAGFNLFLVAAHEFGHSLGLSHSNDQTALMFPNYVSLDPNKYPLSQDDINGIQSIYGGLPKTPAKPKRPPTPHACDPDLTFDAITTFRREVMFFKGRHLWRIYFDITDVEFELISSFWLSLPADIQAAYENPRDRILVFKDDNFWVIRGYAVLPDYPKSINMFGFPRYVKKIDAAVCDHNTKKTYFFVGIWCWRYDEVTQTMDKGFPQRLVKYFPGIGLRVDAAFHYKAFFYFFRGSKQFEYDPKAKNVTRIMKTNAWFQCKEPLNSSSDFSISEEKVRSGGLSMSYKKINVLVFSIVHVLQKFYNYQ
;
A
#
# COMPACT_ATOMS: atom_id res chain seq x y z
N SER A 1 -22.28 8.19 25.85
CA SER A 1 -21.23 7.53 26.63
C SER A 1 -20.16 6.89 25.73
N TYR A 2 -20.25 5.60 25.36
CA TYR A 2 -19.14 4.84 24.71
C TYR A 2 -18.44 5.59 23.55
N LEU A 3 -19.20 6.04 22.53
CA LEU A 3 -18.63 6.77 21.39
C LEU A 3 -18.08 8.16 21.73
N GLU A 4 -18.51 8.79 22.84
CA GLU A 4 -17.95 10.07 23.29
C GLU A 4 -16.62 9.90 24.03
N ASN A 5 -16.47 8.79 24.76
CA ASN A 5 -15.24 8.49 25.49
C ASN A 5 -14.18 7.89 24.56
N PHE A 6 -14.53 6.91 23.72
CA PHE A 6 -13.56 6.15 22.94
C PHE A 6 -13.46 6.57 21.46
N TYR A 7 -14.50 7.21 20.90
CA TYR A 7 -14.55 7.62 19.48
C TYR A 7 -14.76 9.14 19.31
N GLN A 8 -14.46 9.91 20.37
CA GLN A 8 -14.42 11.39 20.38
C GLN A 8 -15.73 12.08 19.91
N LEU A 9 -16.89 11.41 20.02
CA LEU A 9 -18.19 12.00 19.70
C LEU A 9 -18.45 13.25 20.59
N PRO A 10 -18.65 14.45 20.01
CA PRO A 10 -18.72 15.68 20.82
C PRO A 10 -19.94 15.72 21.76
N LYS A 11 -19.68 15.93 23.06
CA LYS A 11 -20.72 15.89 24.11
C LYS A 11 -21.76 17.02 24.02
N ASP A 12 -21.46 18.14 23.34
CA ASP A 12 -22.36 19.31 23.28
C ASP A 12 -22.51 19.98 21.90
N ARG A 13 -23.56 19.61 21.13
CA ARG A 13 -24.18 20.45 20.07
C ARG A 13 -25.71 20.24 19.94
N PHE A 14 -26.40 19.97 21.05
CA PHE A 14 -27.85 19.70 21.04
C PHE A 14 -28.71 20.94 21.35
N GLN A 15 -29.04 21.72 20.30
CA GLN A 15 -30.37 22.34 20.23
C GLN A 15 -30.88 22.78 18.84
N LEU A 16 -30.04 22.90 17.81
CA LEU A 16 -30.48 23.45 16.51
C LEU A 16 -30.47 22.49 15.29
N GLU A 17 -29.63 21.45 15.24
CA GLU A 17 -29.50 20.60 14.03
C GLU A 17 -29.83 19.10 14.28
N LYS A 18 -31.06 18.82 14.73
CA LYS A 18 -31.57 17.47 15.04
C LYS A 18 -31.57 16.45 13.88
N LYS A 19 -31.18 16.84 12.65
CA LYS A 19 -30.98 15.95 11.49
C LYS A 19 -29.52 15.60 11.19
N LYS A 20 -28.53 16.35 11.72
CA LYS A 20 -27.09 16.09 11.47
C LYS A 20 -26.46 15.21 12.55
N SER A 21 -26.83 15.42 13.82
CA SER A 21 -26.30 14.64 14.96
C SER A 21 -26.46 13.13 14.76
N THR A 22 -27.60 12.68 14.23
CA THR A 22 -27.85 11.26 13.92
C THR A 22 -26.83 10.69 12.92
N SER A 23 -26.35 11.49 11.96
CA SER A 23 -25.32 11.07 11.02
C SER A 23 -23.97 10.90 11.70
N VAL A 24 -23.58 11.81 12.60
CA VAL A 24 -22.28 11.74 13.31
C VAL A 24 -22.22 10.51 14.22
N ILE A 25 -23.32 10.20 14.92
CA ILE A 25 -23.44 8.97 15.72
C ILE A 25 -23.33 7.72 14.82
N VAL A 26 -23.98 7.72 13.66
CA VAL A 26 -23.92 6.61 12.70
C VAL A 26 -22.50 6.40 12.15
N GLU A 27 -21.76 7.46 11.81
CA GLU A 27 -20.38 7.32 11.34
C GLU A 27 -19.43 6.89 12.47
N LYS A 28 -19.49 7.48 13.67
CA LYS A 28 -18.68 7.01 14.81
C LYS A 28 -18.99 5.57 15.23
N LEU A 29 -20.23 5.12 15.02
CA LEU A 29 -20.60 3.72 15.24
C LEU A 29 -20.06 2.78 14.14
N LYS A 30 -19.95 3.24 12.89
CA LYS A 30 -19.27 2.50 11.81
C LYS A 30 -17.76 2.40 12.06
N GLU A 31 -17.11 3.47 12.51
CA GLU A 31 -15.69 3.47 12.88
C GLU A 31 -15.42 2.39 13.94
N MET A 32 -16.22 2.37 15.01
CA MET A 32 -16.14 1.34 16.06
C MET A 32 -16.41 -0.06 15.52
N GLN A 33 -17.45 -0.25 14.70
CA GLN A 33 -17.73 -1.54 14.06
C GLN A 33 -16.63 -1.98 13.08
N GLN A 34 -15.89 -1.05 12.47
CA GLN A 34 -14.76 -1.36 11.59
C GLN A 34 -13.53 -1.77 12.41
N PHE A 35 -13.20 -1.01 13.45
CA PHE A 35 -12.08 -1.27 14.36
C PHE A 35 -12.20 -2.67 15.00
N PHE A 36 -13.37 -2.99 15.56
CA PHE A 36 -13.65 -4.29 16.19
C PHE A 36 -13.99 -5.41 15.18
N GLY A 37 -13.80 -5.18 13.87
CA GLY A 37 -14.02 -6.19 12.80
C GLY A 37 -15.47 -6.60 12.53
N LEU A 38 -16.43 -6.01 13.26
CA LEU A 38 -17.85 -6.30 13.26
C LEU A 38 -18.55 -6.00 11.91
N LYS A 39 -19.86 -6.26 11.89
CA LYS A 39 -20.75 -5.83 10.82
C LYS A 39 -20.93 -4.30 10.88
N VAL A 40 -20.17 -3.58 10.05
CA VAL A 40 -20.36 -2.14 9.79
C VAL A 40 -21.78 -1.87 9.27
N THR A 41 -22.70 -1.51 10.17
CA THR A 41 -24.11 -1.18 9.91
C THR A 41 -24.46 0.27 10.25
N GLY A 42 -23.66 0.92 11.11
CA GLY A 42 -24.01 2.19 11.73
C GLY A 42 -25.23 2.09 12.66
N LYS A 43 -25.54 0.89 13.16
CA LYS A 43 -26.65 0.60 14.09
C LYS A 43 -26.13 -0.21 15.27
N PRO A 44 -26.62 0.02 16.50
CA PRO A 44 -26.32 -0.84 17.63
C PRO A 44 -27.12 -2.14 17.49
N ASP A 45 -26.62 -3.05 16.67
CA ASP A 45 -27.03 -4.46 16.71
C ASP A 45 -26.48 -5.14 17.98
N LYS A 46 -26.97 -6.35 18.24
CA LYS A 46 -26.73 -7.03 19.51
C LYS A 46 -25.24 -7.25 19.75
N GLU A 47 -24.53 -7.62 18.69
CA GLU A 47 -23.10 -7.93 18.68
C GLU A 47 -22.26 -6.66 18.95
N THR A 48 -22.68 -5.51 18.41
CA THR A 48 -22.06 -4.21 18.72
C THR A 48 -22.27 -3.81 20.18
N LEU A 49 -23.45 -4.08 20.75
CA LEU A 49 -23.72 -3.82 22.18
C LEU A 49 -22.94 -4.78 23.09
N GLU A 50 -22.92 -6.09 22.78
CA GLU A 50 -22.09 -7.09 23.49
C GLU A 50 -20.59 -6.73 23.46
N MET A 51 -20.10 -6.02 22.42
CA MET A 51 -18.72 -5.53 22.38
C MET A 51 -18.52 -4.22 23.18
N MET A 52 -19.51 -3.32 23.20
CA MET A 52 -19.47 -2.09 24.01
C MET A 52 -19.54 -2.34 25.52
N GLU A 53 -20.13 -3.47 25.94
CA GLU A 53 -20.22 -3.88 27.35
C GLU A 53 -18.97 -4.65 27.85
N LYS A 54 -17.93 -4.83 27.02
CA LYS A 54 -16.71 -5.53 27.44
C LYS A 54 -15.73 -4.64 28.20
N PRO A 55 -15.12 -5.13 29.30
CA PRO A 55 -14.03 -4.46 29.98
C PRO A 55 -12.87 -4.08 29.04
N ARG A 56 -12.35 -2.86 29.19
CA ARG A 56 -11.34 -2.29 28.27
C ARG A 56 -10.41 -1.26 28.91
N CYS A 57 -9.41 -0.83 28.15
CA CYS A 57 -8.61 0.37 28.47
C CYS A 57 -9.45 1.65 28.27
N GLY A 58 -9.20 2.64 29.12
CA GLY A 58 -9.85 3.96 29.11
C GLY A 58 -9.40 4.86 27.96
N VAL A 59 -8.25 4.56 27.34
CA VAL A 59 -7.68 5.33 26.24
C VAL A 59 -8.62 5.27 25.00
N PRO A 60 -8.78 6.36 24.24
CA PRO A 60 -9.60 6.36 23.01
C PRO A 60 -9.02 5.50 21.89
N ASP A 61 -9.91 4.93 21.07
CA ASP A 61 -9.53 4.14 19.90
C ASP A 61 -9.13 5.09 18.76
N SER A 62 -7.90 4.96 18.29
CA SER A 62 -7.39 5.61 17.08
C SER A 62 -7.12 4.54 16.00
N GLY A 63 -7.17 4.94 14.73
CA GLY A 63 -7.23 4.01 13.59
C GLY A 63 -5.97 3.19 13.31
N ASP A 64 -6.02 2.42 12.22
CA ASP A 64 -5.17 1.30 11.72
C ASP A 64 -3.63 1.27 11.93
N PHE A 65 -2.99 2.22 12.61
CA PHE A 65 -1.56 2.21 12.93
C PHE A 65 -1.32 2.24 14.46
N MET A 66 -0.56 1.27 14.97
CA MET A 66 -0.25 1.11 16.41
C MET A 66 0.81 2.10 16.93
N VAL A 67 0.81 3.33 16.44
CA VAL A 67 1.61 4.44 16.96
C VAL A 67 0.69 5.65 17.08
N THR A 68 0.66 6.27 18.27
CA THR A 68 -0.21 7.42 18.53
C THR A 68 0.11 8.58 17.57
N PRO A 69 -0.90 9.27 17.00
CA PRO A 69 -0.69 10.43 16.14
C PRO A 69 0.27 11.46 16.74
N GLY A 70 1.28 11.86 15.95
CA GLY A 70 2.40 12.69 16.42
C GLY A 70 3.64 11.90 16.85
N ASN A 71 3.56 10.57 16.96
CA ASN A 71 4.62 9.65 17.38
C ASN A 71 5.29 10.05 18.72
N PRO A 72 4.52 10.35 19.79
CA PRO A 72 5.08 10.73 21.09
C PRO A 72 5.96 9.61 21.64
N LYS A 73 7.17 9.95 22.08
CA LYS A 73 8.12 8.99 22.64
C LYS A 73 9.07 9.65 23.63
N TRP A 74 9.69 8.83 24.45
CA TRP A 74 10.77 9.23 25.34
C TRP A 74 12.08 9.48 24.57
N GLU A 75 12.71 10.64 24.81
CA GLU A 75 14.01 11.02 24.22
C GLU A 75 15.19 10.19 24.77
N HIS A 76 15.03 9.59 25.96
CA HIS A 76 16.00 8.68 26.57
C HIS A 76 15.44 7.27 26.76
N THR A 77 16.31 6.27 26.66
CA THR A 77 15.93 4.86 26.76
C THR A 77 16.04 4.25 28.15
N ASN A 78 16.70 4.90 29.11
CA ASN A 78 16.69 4.47 30.51
C ASN A 78 15.63 5.23 31.28
N LEU A 79 14.44 4.63 31.38
CA LEU A 79 13.26 5.20 32.03
C LEU A 79 13.22 4.80 33.50
N THR A 80 12.59 5.66 34.29
CA THR A 80 12.32 5.44 35.70
C THR A 80 10.83 5.22 35.93
N TYR A 81 10.49 4.37 36.89
CA TYR A 81 9.08 4.16 37.27
C TYR A 81 8.91 4.12 38.79
N ARG A 82 7.74 4.55 39.29
CA ARG A 82 7.42 4.54 40.72
C ARG A 82 5.99 4.09 40.97
N ILE A 83 5.85 3.01 41.73
CA ILE A 83 4.58 2.57 42.29
C ILE A 83 4.29 3.43 43.54
N ILE A 84 3.31 4.32 43.45
CA ILE A 84 2.86 5.18 44.54
C ILE A 84 2.01 4.36 45.51
N ASP A 85 0.91 3.79 45.01
CA ASP A 85 -0.11 3.08 45.78
C ASP A 85 -0.23 1.60 45.36
N TYR A 86 -0.97 0.81 46.15
CA TYR A 86 -1.06 -0.64 45.98
C TYR A 86 -2.50 -1.11 46.18
N THR A 87 -3.01 -1.87 45.21
CA THR A 87 -4.28 -2.62 45.34
C THR A 87 -4.29 -3.50 46.61
N PRO A 88 -5.30 -3.40 47.49
CA PRO A 88 -5.42 -4.29 48.66
C PRO A 88 -5.80 -5.74 48.32
N GLN A 89 -6.20 -6.02 47.07
CA GLN A 89 -6.55 -7.34 46.57
C GLN A 89 -5.30 -8.24 46.37
N LEU A 90 -4.08 -7.66 46.31
CA LEU A 90 -2.82 -8.36 46.11
C LEU A 90 -1.77 -7.99 47.18
N SER A 91 -0.75 -8.85 47.36
CA SER A 91 0.39 -8.48 48.22
C SER A 91 1.30 -7.49 47.49
N LYS A 92 2.03 -6.64 48.22
CA LYS A 92 2.95 -5.67 47.58
C LYS A 92 3.98 -6.34 46.69
N ALA A 93 4.56 -7.46 47.12
CA ALA A 93 5.50 -8.24 46.31
C ALA A 93 4.88 -8.80 45.02
N ASP A 94 3.58 -9.13 45.03
CA ASP A 94 2.86 -9.58 43.84
C ASP A 94 2.59 -8.45 42.85
N VAL A 95 2.23 -7.26 43.34
CA VAL A 95 2.08 -6.05 42.53
C VAL A 95 3.43 -5.69 41.91
N GLU A 96 4.49 -5.63 42.71
CA GLU A 96 5.84 -5.30 42.27
C GLU A 96 6.34 -6.27 41.19
N LEU A 97 6.13 -7.58 41.37
CA LEU A 97 6.50 -8.61 40.38
C LEU A 97 5.67 -8.52 39.09
N ALA A 98 4.38 -8.17 39.17
CA ALA A 98 3.53 -7.99 37.99
C ALA A 98 3.98 -6.78 37.16
N ILE A 99 4.24 -5.64 37.84
CA ILE A 99 4.71 -4.40 37.23
C ILE A 99 6.13 -4.57 36.64
N GLU A 100 7.06 -5.21 37.37
CA GLU A 100 8.40 -5.50 36.86
C GLU A 100 8.34 -6.36 35.59
N LYS A 101 7.54 -7.44 35.61
CA LYS A 101 7.33 -8.29 34.42
C LYS A 101 6.74 -7.53 33.24
N ALA A 102 5.78 -6.63 33.47
CA ALA A 102 5.18 -5.82 32.41
C ALA A 102 6.24 -4.92 31.72
N PHE A 103 7.19 -4.35 32.47
CA PHE A 103 8.34 -3.64 31.89
C PHE A 103 9.38 -4.56 31.23
N GLN A 104 9.56 -5.79 31.72
CA GLN A 104 10.44 -6.80 31.10
C GLN A 104 9.96 -7.20 29.69
N VAL A 105 8.65 -7.21 29.45
CA VAL A 105 8.06 -7.48 28.12
C VAL A 105 8.53 -6.46 27.07
N TRP A 106 8.44 -5.16 27.38
CA TRP A 106 8.83 -4.08 26.45
C TRP A 106 10.34 -3.90 26.32
N SER A 107 11.09 -4.03 27.42
CA SER A 107 12.56 -3.95 27.38
C SER A 107 13.20 -5.14 26.67
N GLY A 108 12.62 -6.34 26.73
CA GLY A 108 13.09 -7.50 25.97
C GLY A 108 13.03 -7.32 24.45
N ALA A 109 12.09 -6.52 23.94
CA ALA A 109 11.93 -6.22 22.52
C ALA A 109 12.80 -5.04 22.02
N THR A 110 13.32 -4.19 22.91
CA THR A 110 13.85 -2.86 22.57
C THR A 110 15.20 -2.57 23.24
N LYS A 111 15.63 -1.31 23.20
CA LYS A 111 16.78 -0.79 23.95
C LYS A 111 16.38 -0.12 25.26
N LEU A 112 15.11 -0.21 25.65
CA LEU A 112 14.58 0.39 26.87
C LEU A 112 15.10 -0.34 28.10
N THR A 113 15.43 0.39 29.16
CA THR A 113 15.71 -0.14 30.49
C THR A 113 14.86 0.60 31.51
N PHE A 114 14.33 -0.12 32.50
CA PHE A 114 13.39 0.44 33.48
C PHE A 114 13.97 0.35 34.89
N THR A 115 14.07 1.49 35.58
CA THR A 115 14.65 1.61 36.92
C THR A 115 13.58 2.02 37.93
N ARG A 116 13.28 1.16 38.90
CA ARG A 116 12.30 1.47 39.96
C ARG A 116 12.85 2.51 40.94
N LEU A 117 12.11 3.58 41.17
CA LEU A 117 12.38 4.56 42.24
C LEU A 117 11.54 4.28 43.48
N SER A 118 12.09 4.59 44.65
CA SER A 118 11.42 4.49 45.96
C SER A 118 10.85 5.83 46.46
N GLN A 119 11.31 6.94 45.91
CA GLN A 119 10.95 8.31 46.31
C GLN A 119 11.26 9.30 45.17
N GLY A 120 10.61 10.47 45.18
CA GLY A 120 10.72 11.46 44.10
C GLY A 120 9.86 11.11 42.89
N GLU A 121 9.85 11.98 41.89
CA GLU A 121 9.12 11.78 40.65
C GLU A 121 9.91 10.88 39.69
N ALA A 122 9.20 10.17 38.82
CA ALA A 122 9.72 9.24 37.83
C ALA A 122 9.13 9.57 36.45
N ASP A 123 9.61 8.92 35.40
CA ASP A 123 9.05 9.06 34.04
C ASP A 123 7.67 8.37 33.88
N ILE A 124 7.39 7.38 34.74
CA ILE A 124 6.12 6.64 34.80
C ILE A 124 5.69 6.46 36.26
N MET A 125 4.70 7.23 36.71
CA MET A 125 4.08 7.06 38.02
C MET A 125 2.88 6.09 37.92
N ILE A 126 2.75 5.22 38.92
CA ILE A 126 1.75 4.13 38.91
C ILE A 126 0.87 4.25 40.15
N THR A 127 -0.45 4.35 39.94
CA THR A 127 -1.43 4.57 41.01
C THR A 127 -2.60 3.56 40.94
N PHE A 128 -3.25 3.35 42.09
CA PHE A 128 -4.53 2.65 42.17
C PHE A 128 -5.55 3.64 42.74
N VAL A 129 -6.49 4.08 41.91
CA VAL A 129 -7.39 5.22 42.19
C VAL A 129 -8.84 4.87 41.85
N GLN A 130 -9.80 5.69 42.26
CA GLN A 130 -11.24 5.40 42.11
C GLN A 130 -11.95 6.59 41.46
N ARG A 131 -12.81 6.32 40.48
CA ARG A 131 -13.71 7.30 39.84
C ARG A 131 -12.97 8.55 39.37
N ASP A 132 -13.45 9.75 39.70
CA ASP A 132 -12.72 11.00 39.44
C ASP A 132 -11.52 11.15 40.37
N HIS A 133 -10.33 11.18 39.75
CA HIS A 133 -9.04 11.32 40.42
C HIS A 133 -8.23 12.53 39.92
N GLY A 134 -8.89 13.50 39.26
CA GLY A 134 -8.32 14.82 38.97
C GLY A 134 -7.52 14.96 37.68
N ASP A 135 -7.42 13.92 36.86
CA ASP A 135 -6.78 13.91 35.55
C ASP A 135 -7.76 14.16 34.37
N ASN A 136 -9.06 14.26 34.67
CA ASN A 136 -10.20 14.35 33.74
C ASN A 136 -10.59 13.04 33.03
N SER A 137 -10.04 11.89 33.44
CA SER A 137 -10.34 10.55 32.91
C SER A 137 -10.97 9.66 33.99
N PRO A 138 -12.18 9.99 34.49
CA PRO A 138 -12.77 9.28 35.63
C PRO A 138 -13.14 7.83 35.30
N PHE A 139 -12.78 6.89 36.19
CA PHE A 139 -13.24 5.50 36.11
C PHE A 139 -14.75 5.38 36.40
N ASP A 140 -15.37 4.33 35.85
CA ASP A 140 -16.81 4.04 35.98
C ASP A 140 -17.12 2.94 37.01
N GLY A 141 -16.11 2.24 37.53
CA GLY A 141 -16.24 1.17 38.52
C GLY A 141 -16.33 -0.22 37.89
N PRO A 142 -16.72 -1.24 38.67
CA PRO A 142 -16.45 -2.63 38.32
C PRO A 142 -17.03 -3.11 36.98
N ASN A 143 -16.14 -3.70 36.18
CA ASN A 143 -16.28 -4.31 34.85
C ASN A 143 -16.40 -3.31 33.67
N GLY A 144 -15.96 -2.06 33.85
CA GLY A 144 -15.92 -1.04 32.80
C GLY A 144 -14.49 -0.74 32.31
N ILE A 145 -14.01 0.46 32.63
CA ILE A 145 -12.65 0.92 32.37
C ILE A 145 -11.73 0.41 33.48
N LEU A 146 -10.89 -0.58 33.18
CA LEU A 146 -10.02 -1.19 34.19
C LEU A 146 -8.81 -0.32 34.56
N ALA A 147 -8.31 0.43 33.59
CA ALA A 147 -7.09 1.22 33.65
C ALA A 147 -7.02 2.20 32.46
N HIS A 148 -6.12 3.18 32.55
CA HIS A 148 -5.62 3.96 31.42
C HIS A 148 -4.21 4.47 31.70
N ALA A 149 -3.48 4.82 30.64
CA ALA A 149 -2.18 5.46 30.75
C ALA A 149 -1.99 6.61 29.75
N PHE A 150 -1.18 7.57 30.16
CA PHE A 150 -0.86 8.77 29.39
C PHE A 150 0.35 8.55 28.49
N GLN A 151 0.29 9.17 27.32
CA GLN A 151 1.36 9.12 26.32
C GLN A 151 2.64 9.84 26.82
N PRO A 152 3.85 9.49 26.31
CA PRO A 152 5.12 10.06 26.75
C PRO A 152 5.14 11.60 26.75
N GLY A 153 5.52 12.22 27.87
CA GLY A 153 5.54 13.68 27.99
C GLY A 153 5.89 14.18 29.40
N PRO A 154 5.93 15.51 29.61
CA PRO A 154 6.17 16.10 30.92
C PRO A 154 4.90 16.10 31.80
N GLY A 155 5.09 16.10 33.12
CA GLY A 155 3.97 16.12 34.08
C GLY A 155 3.44 14.70 34.30
N ILE A 156 2.18 14.47 33.92
CA ILE A 156 1.55 13.13 33.98
C ILE A 156 1.79 12.28 32.73
N GLY A 157 2.57 12.77 31.76
CA GLY A 157 2.86 12.02 30.53
C GLY A 157 3.70 10.78 30.83
N GLY A 158 3.18 9.60 30.54
CA GLY A 158 3.74 8.31 30.95
C GLY A 158 2.97 7.62 32.08
N ASP A 159 2.23 8.36 32.92
CA ASP A 159 1.59 7.79 34.12
C ASP A 159 0.51 6.77 33.77
N ALA A 160 0.37 5.75 34.64
CA ALA A 160 -0.57 4.64 34.46
C ALA A 160 -1.45 4.47 35.70
N HIS A 161 -2.76 4.62 35.50
CA HIS A 161 -3.78 4.58 36.53
C HIS A 161 -4.60 3.29 36.41
N PHE A 162 -4.87 2.64 37.55
CA PHE A 162 -5.63 1.38 37.62
C PHE A 162 -6.83 1.58 38.55
N ASP A 163 -8.03 1.11 38.17
CA ASP A 163 -9.21 1.27 39.04
C ASP A 163 -9.08 0.39 40.29
N ALA A 164 -9.10 1.01 41.47
CA ALA A 164 -9.02 0.32 42.75
C ALA A 164 -10.36 -0.31 43.19
N GLU A 165 -11.49 -0.01 42.54
CA GLU A 165 -12.74 -0.76 42.70
C GLU A 165 -12.68 -2.13 42.00
N GLU A 166 -11.70 -2.37 41.12
CA GLU A 166 -11.57 -3.63 40.39
C GLU A 166 -10.95 -4.79 41.17
N THR A 167 -11.32 -6.02 40.81
CA THR A 167 -10.80 -7.22 41.48
C THR A 167 -9.55 -7.77 40.78
N TRP A 168 -8.41 -7.15 41.06
CA TRP A 168 -7.08 -7.53 40.58
C TRP A 168 -6.64 -8.91 41.07
N THR A 169 -6.16 -9.77 40.16
CA THR A 169 -5.61 -11.10 40.48
C THR A 169 -4.33 -11.43 39.70
N LYS A 170 -3.71 -12.57 40.05
CA LYS A 170 -2.57 -13.18 39.34
C LYS A 170 -2.98 -14.30 38.37
N THR A 171 -4.28 -14.51 38.16
CA THR A 171 -4.85 -15.67 37.47
C THR A 171 -5.72 -15.23 36.28
N SER A 172 -6.43 -16.16 35.63
CA SER A 172 -7.47 -15.85 34.64
C SER A 172 -8.85 -15.53 35.24
N ARG A 173 -8.95 -15.47 36.59
CA ARG A 173 -10.15 -15.02 37.28
C ARG A 173 -10.10 -13.49 37.41
N ASN A 174 -11.19 -12.84 37.01
CA ASN A 174 -11.31 -11.38 36.98
C ASN A 174 -10.11 -10.78 36.21
N TYR A 175 -9.53 -9.67 36.69
CA TYR A 175 -8.58 -8.89 35.90
C TYR A 175 -7.13 -9.16 36.32
N ASN A 176 -6.30 -9.56 35.35
CA ASN A 176 -4.92 -9.93 35.60
C ASN A 176 -4.01 -8.70 35.55
N LEU A 177 -3.43 -8.32 36.69
CA LEU A 177 -2.67 -7.07 36.80
C LEU A 177 -1.46 -7.01 35.85
N PHE A 178 -0.80 -8.15 35.56
CA PHE A 178 0.32 -8.16 34.60
C PHE A 178 -0.15 -7.88 33.17
N VAL A 179 -1.27 -8.45 32.74
CA VAL A 179 -1.78 -8.26 31.36
C VAL A 179 -2.22 -6.81 31.15
N VAL A 180 -2.96 -6.24 32.11
CA VAL A 180 -3.39 -4.83 32.04
C VAL A 180 -2.19 -3.89 32.13
N ALA A 181 -1.28 -4.08 33.10
CA ALA A 181 -0.11 -3.21 33.21
C ALA A 181 0.83 -3.29 31.99
N ALA A 182 0.95 -4.45 31.34
CA ALA A 182 1.73 -4.56 30.12
C ALA A 182 1.09 -3.78 28.96
N HIS A 183 -0.25 -3.78 28.85
CA HIS A 183 -0.99 -2.95 27.90
C HIS A 183 -0.82 -1.45 28.19
N GLU A 184 -1.09 -1.01 29.42
CA GLU A 184 -0.95 0.40 29.81
C GLU A 184 0.46 0.93 29.59
N PHE A 185 1.51 0.14 29.88
CA PHE A 185 2.88 0.56 29.62
C PHE A 185 3.22 0.67 28.12
N GLY A 186 2.42 0.08 27.22
CA GLY A 186 2.50 0.39 25.80
C GLY A 186 2.08 1.83 25.50
N HIS A 187 1.01 2.32 26.12
CA HIS A 187 0.61 3.73 26.04
C HIS A 187 1.62 4.66 26.73
N SER A 188 2.14 4.28 27.91
CA SER A 188 3.25 5.00 28.58
C SER A 188 4.54 5.09 27.74
N LEU A 189 4.63 4.33 26.64
CA LEU A 189 5.76 4.30 25.70
C LEU A 189 5.41 4.84 24.30
N GLY A 190 4.19 5.31 24.04
CA GLY A 190 3.82 5.97 22.78
C GLY A 190 2.98 5.14 21.79
N LEU A 191 2.56 3.93 22.17
CA LEU A 191 1.68 3.10 21.35
C LEU A 191 0.22 3.58 21.48
N SER A 192 -0.52 3.44 20.38
CA SER A 192 -1.98 3.48 20.34
C SER A 192 -2.56 2.06 20.47
N HIS A 193 -3.88 1.92 20.49
CA HIS A 193 -4.50 0.60 20.37
C HIS A 193 -4.24 -0.05 19.00
N SER A 194 -4.12 -1.37 18.97
CA SER A 194 -4.13 -2.15 17.71
C SER A 194 -5.53 -2.65 17.38
N SER A 195 -5.85 -2.75 16.09
CA SER A 195 -7.01 -3.46 15.57
C SER A 195 -6.75 -4.95 15.31
N ASP A 196 -5.51 -5.45 15.50
CA ASP A 196 -5.23 -6.89 15.54
C ASP A 196 -5.81 -7.49 16.85
N PRO A 197 -6.83 -8.37 16.79
CA PRO A 197 -7.46 -8.96 17.97
C PRO A 197 -6.58 -10.00 18.68
N GLY A 198 -5.29 -10.11 18.36
CA GLY A 198 -4.30 -10.92 19.05
C GLY A 198 -3.10 -10.18 19.63
N ALA A 199 -3.01 -8.87 19.40
CA ALA A 199 -2.02 -7.96 19.99
C ALA A 199 -2.22 -7.80 21.51
N LEU A 200 -1.19 -7.31 22.20
CA LEU A 200 -1.31 -6.83 23.57
C LEU A 200 -2.07 -5.50 23.62
N MET A 201 -1.80 -4.59 22.67
CA MET A 201 -2.45 -3.28 22.55
C MET A 201 -3.90 -3.33 22.02
N TYR A 202 -4.54 -4.49 21.93
CA TYR A 202 -5.97 -4.57 21.61
C TYR A 202 -6.82 -4.06 22.79
N PRO A 203 -7.86 -3.23 22.60
CA PRO A 203 -8.52 -2.51 23.71
C PRO A 203 -9.15 -3.39 24.80
N ASN A 204 -9.53 -4.63 24.46
CA ASN A 204 -10.07 -5.60 25.41
C ASN A 204 -8.99 -6.58 25.88
N TYR A 205 -8.69 -6.59 27.17
CA TYR A 205 -7.62 -7.41 27.74
C TYR A 205 -7.92 -8.92 27.69
N ALA A 206 -7.28 -9.62 26.76
CA ALA A 206 -7.36 -11.06 26.69
C ALA A 206 -6.34 -11.74 27.62
N PHE A 207 -6.80 -12.49 28.62
CA PHE A 207 -5.90 -13.21 29.52
C PHE A 207 -4.94 -14.14 28.76
N SER A 208 -3.66 -14.03 29.10
CA SER A 208 -2.56 -14.90 28.70
C SER A 208 -1.67 -15.18 29.92
N ASP A 209 -1.11 -16.38 30.05
CA ASP A 209 -0.41 -16.81 31.26
C ASP A 209 0.96 -16.10 31.46
N PRO A 210 1.18 -15.36 32.57
CA PRO A 210 2.43 -14.62 32.83
C PRO A 210 3.70 -15.47 33.02
N SER A 211 3.62 -16.79 32.94
CA SER A 211 4.76 -17.73 32.95
C SER A 211 5.18 -18.19 31.55
N THR A 212 4.31 -18.06 30.54
CA THR A 212 4.57 -18.46 29.14
C THR A 212 4.35 -17.30 28.15
N TYR A 213 4.11 -16.10 28.66
CA TYR A 213 3.83 -14.91 27.86
C TYR A 213 4.99 -14.55 26.92
N ALA A 214 4.65 -14.28 25.66
CA ALA A 214 5.52 -13.68 24.67
C ALA A 214 4.75 -12.53 23.99
N LEU A 215 5.40 -11.37 23.86
CA LEU A 215 4.83 -10.19 23.19
C LEU A 215 4.47 -10.55 21.74
N PRO A 216 3.21 -10.34 21.29
CA PRO A 216 2.83 -10.62 19.91
C PRO A 216 3.66 -9.83 18.89
N GLN A 217 3.75 -10.36 17.68
CA GLN A 217 4.64 -9.78 16.67
C GLN A 217 4.20 -8.37 16.23
N ASP A 218 2.90 -8.07 16.32
CA ASP A 218 2.35 -6.76 16.02
C ASP A 218 2.90 -5.70 17.00
N ASP A 219 2.80 -5.95 18.31
CA ASP A 219 3.31 -5.06 19.34
C ASP A 219 4.84 -4.90 19.29
N ILE A 220 5.56 -5.96 18.93
CA ILE A 220 7.01 -5.89 18.65
C ILE A 220 7.30 -4.91 17.51
N ASN A 221 6.53 -4.96 16.42
CA ASN A 221 6.71 -4.04 15.28
C ASN A 221 6.43 -2.59 15.68
N GLY A 222 5.36 -2.34 16.45
CA GLY A 222 5.00 -1.02 16.98
C GLY A 222 6.11 -0.44 17.85
N ILE A 223 6.51 -1.14 18.91
CA ILE A 223 7.50 -0.61 19.86
C ILE A 223 8.90 -0.47 19.24
N GLN A 224 9.29 -1.35 18.31
CA GLN A 224 10.56 -1.22 17.58
C GLN A 224 10.54 -0.10 16.54
N THR A 225 9.37 0.35 16.08
CA THR A 225 9.25 1.56 15.24
C THR A 225 9.60 2.84 16.01
N LEU A 226 9.27 2.91 17.31
CA LEU A 226 9.58 4.05 18.16
C LEU A 226 11.02 4.04 18.72
N TYR A 227 11.49 2.89 19.21
CA TYR A 227 12.74 2.77 19.98
C TYR A 227 13.84 1.93 19.32
N GLY A 228 13.51 1.25 18.23
CA GLY A 228 14.41 0.31 17.54
C GLY A 228 14.51 -1.06 18.23
N PRO A 229 15.03 -2.06 17.49
CA PRO A 229 15.25 -3.41 18.01
C PRO A 229 16.28 -3.43 19.15
N SER A 230 16.16 -4.45 20.01
CA SER A 230 17.11 -4.70 21.10
C SER A 230 18.55 -4.87 20.64
N ASN A 231 19.53 -4.68 21.53
CA ASN A 231 20.95 -4.90 21.21
C ASN A 231 21.35 -6.40 21.16
N ASN A 232 20.39 -7.33 21.27
CA ASN A 232 20.64 -8.77 21.24
C ASN A 232 20.98 -9.27 19.83
N SER A 233 21.85 -10.28 19.74
CA SER A 233 22.24 -10.90 18.47
C SER A 233 21.14 -11.72 17.80
N VAL A 234 20.14 -12.15 18.59
CA VAL A 234 18.89 -12.73 18.13
C VAL A 234 17.77 -11.79 18.58
N GLN A 235 16.96 -11.30 17.64
CA GLN A 235 15.78 -10.50 17.97
C GLN A 235 14.63 -11.42 18.40
N PRO A 236 13.79 -10.99 19.37
CA PRO A 236 12.61 -11.76 19.73
C PRO A 236 11.60 -11.77 18.58
N THR A 237 10.99 -12.93 18.37
CA THR A 237 9.87 -13.12 17.44
C THR A 237 8.62 -13.47 18.23
N GLY A 238 7.56 -12.71 18.04
CA GLY A 238 6.30 -12.89 18.75
C GLY A 238 5.40 -13.95 18.12
N PRO A 239 4.37 -14.45 18.84
CA PRO A 239 3.25 -15.10 18.20
C PRO A 239 2.56 -14.12 17.23
N THR A 240 2.27 -14.57 16.01
CA THR A 240 1.45 -13.84 15.03
C THR A 240 0.01 -14.30 15.13
N THR A 241 -0.95 -13.36 15.04
CA THR A 241 -2.37 -13.70 14.96
C THR A 241 -2.66 -14.59 13.74
N PRO A 242 -3.37 -15.73 13.90
CA PRO A 242 -3.64 -16.65 12.80
C PRO A 242 -4.38 -15.97 11.64
N SER A 243 -3.80 -15.99 10.44
CA SER A 243 -4.44 -15.39 9.26
C SER A 243 -5.47 -16.35 8.64
N PRO A 244 -6.73 -15.91 8.40
CA PRO A 244 -7.71 -16.71 7.68
C PRO A 244 -7.30 -16.95 6.21
N CYS A 245 -6.33 -16.20 5.68
CA CYS A 245 -5.81 -16.36 4.33
C CYS A 245 -4.66 -17.38 4.20
N ASP A 246 -4.06 -17.86 5.30
CA ASP A 246 -2.94 -18.80 5.21
C ASP A 246 -3.41 -20.15 4.63
N PRO A 247 -2.89 -20.60 3.47
CA PRO A 247 -3.25 -21.88 2.87
C PRO A 247 -2.78 -23.11 3.67
N ARG A 248 -2.05 -22.91 4.78
CA ARG A 248 -1.58 -23.93 5.72
C ARG A 248 -2.41 -23.97 7.02
N LEU A 249 -3.38 -23.08 7.19
CA LEU A 249 -4.17 -22.97 8.42
C LEU A 249 -4.86 -24.29 8.77
N THR A 250 -4.66 -24.73 10.01
CA THR A 250 -5.35 -25.85 10.65
C THR A 250 -6.35 -25.31 11.68
N PHE A 251 -7.18 -26.19 12.25
CA PHE A 251 -8.03 -25.88 13.41
C PHE A 251 -7.80 -26.96 14.46
N ASP A 252 -7.88 -26.59 15.75
CA ASP A 252 -7.64 -27.50 16.88
C ASP A 252 -8.95 -28.07 17.45
N ALA A 253 -10.09 -27.42 17.14
CA ALA A 253 -11.44 -27.93 17.32
C ALA A 253 -12.41 -27.12 16.44
N ILE A 254 -13.56 -27.69 16.07
CA ILE A 254 -14.66 -26.97 15.41
C ILE A 254 -15.98 -27.47 16.01
N THR A 255 -16.97 -26.60 16.18
CA THR A 255 -18.34 -26.98 16.55
C THR A 255 -19.34 -26.02 15.90
N THR A 256 -20.60 -26.44 15.83
CA THR A 256 -21.71 -25.51 15.61
C THR A 256 -22.13 -24.83 16.92
N LEU A 257 -22.88 -23.73 16.81
CA LEU A 257 -23.67 -23.13 17.90
C LEU A 257 -24.92 -22.46 17.31
N ARG A 258 -26.12 -23.00 17.56
CA ARG A 258 -27.41 -22.42 17.13
C ARG A 258 -27.47 -22.09 15.62
N GLY A 259 -26.73 -22.84 14.80
CA GLY A 259 -26.59 -22.64 13.35
C GLY A 259 -25.37 -21.80 12.92
N GLU A 260 -24.62 -21.22 13.85
CA GLU A 260 -23.26 -20.69 13.61
C GLU A 260 -22.23 -21.81 13.58
N ILE A 261 -21.00 -21.50 13.12
CA ILE A 261 -19.84 -22.39 13.20
C ILE A 261 -18.69 -21.66 13.91
N LEU A 262 -18.13 -22.30 14.94
CA LEU A 262 -16.99 -21.83 15.74
C LEU A 262 -15.76 -22.66 15.40
N PHE A 263 -14.70 -22.04 14.86
CA PHE A 263 -13.43 -22.70 14.52
C PHE A 263 -12.35 -22.27 15.52
N PHE A 264 -11.86 -23.17 16.36
CA PHE A 264 -10.85 -22.87 17.39
C PHE A 264 -9.43 -23.07 16.87
N LYS A 265 -8.50 -22.18 17.26
CA LYS A 265 -7.05 -22.34 17.00
C LYS A 265 -6.21 -21.63 18.06
N ASP A 266 -5.30 -22.36 18.70
CA ASP A 266 -4.38 -21.87 19.72
C ASP A 266 -5.09 -21.17 20.89
N LYS A 267 -5.01 -19.83 20.99
CA LYS A 267 -5.71 -19.01 21.99
C LYS A 267 -6.96 -18.29 21.44
N TYR A 268 -7.31 -18.58 20.19
CA TYR A 268 -8.29 -17.86 19.37
C TYR A 268 -9.45 -18.76 18.90
N PHE A 269 -10.52 -18.13 18.46
CA PHE A 269 -11.55 -18.77 17.64
C PHE A 269 -12.14 -17.81 16.60
N TRP A 270 -12.59 -18.35 15.48
CA TRP A 270 -13.38 -17.67 14.46
C TRP A 270 -14.86 -18.01 14.62
N ARG A 271 -15.70 -16.98 14.64
CA ARG A 271 -17.17 -17.11 14.66
C ARG A 271 -17.74 -16.83 13.26
N ARG A 272 -18.33 -17.83 12.61
CA ARG A 272 -19.03 -17.71 11.33
C ARG A 272 -20.55 -17.82 11.54
N HIS A 273 -21.24 -16.69 11.50
CA HIS A 273 -22.70 -16.64 11.50
C HIS A 273 -23.26 -16.69 10.06
N PRO A 274 -24.31 -17.48 9.75
CA PRO A 274 -24.79 -17.67 8.37
C PRO A 274 -25.23 -16.40 7.63
N GLN A 275 -25.60 -15.35 8.36
CA GLN A 275 -26.07 -14.07 7.80
C GLN A 275 -24.99 -12.97 7.82
N LEU A 276 -23.73 -13.29 8.17
CA LEU A 276 -22.61 -12.36 8.17
C LEU A 276 -21.61 -12.69 7.03
N PRO A 277 -21.18 -11.68 6.25
CA PRO A 277 -20.15 -11.86 5.22
C PRO A 277 -18.71 -11.78 5.78
N ARG A 278 -18.54 -11.37 7.05
CA ARG A 278 -17.29 -11.52 7.80
C ARG A 278 -17.37 -12.75 8.70
N VAL A 279 -16.20 -13.26 9.04
CA VAL A 279 -16.00 -14.26 10.10
C VAL A 279 -15.13 -13.59 11.16
N GLU A 280 -15.64 -13.51 12.38
CA GLU A 280 -15.09 -12.67 13.45
C GLU A 280 -14.03 -13.44 14.25
N LEU A 281 -12.79 -12.96 14.23
CA LEU A 281 -11.69 -13.54 15.01
C LEU A 281 -11.67 -12.97 16.42
N ASN A 282 -11.66 -13.85 17.41
CA ASN A 282 -11.77 -13.51 18.83
C ASN A 282 -10.80 -14.35 19.68
N PHE A 283 -10.42 -13.85 20.86
CA PHE A 283 -9.77 -14.66 21.88
C PHE A 283 -10.77 -15.55 22.62
N ILE A 284 -10.42 -16.81 22.88
CA ILE A 284 -11.22 -17.75 23.68
C ILE A 284 -11.43 -17.19 25.11
N SER A 285 -10.39 -16.58 25.68
CA SER A 285 -10.41 -16.02 27.03
C SER A 285 -11.26 -14.76 27.20
N LEU A 286 -11.70 -14.10 26.12
CA LEU A 286 -12.64 -12.96 26.18
C LEU A 286 -14.12 -13.40 26.30
N PHE A 287 -14.40 -14.70 26.21
CA PHE A 287 -15.75 -15.27 26.32
C PHE A 287 -15.80 -16.39 27.37
N TRP A 288 -14.72 -17.15 27.54
CA TRP A 288 -14.62 -18.22 28.52
C TRP A 288 -13.29 -18.17 29.31
N PRO A 289 -13.08 -17.18 30.22
CA PRO A 289 -11.79 -16.92 30.87
C PRO A 289 -11.20 -18.09 31.70
N SER A 290 -12.03 -19.06 32.09
CA SER A 290 -11.63 -20.23 32.89
C SER A 290 -11.45 -21.53 32.08
N ILE A 291 -11.53 -21.46 30.75
CA ILE A 291 -11.26 -22.61 29.86
C ILE A 291 -9.80 -22.60 29.38
N PRO A 292 -9.04 -23.70 29.54
CA PRO A 292 -7.64 -23.80 29.14
C PRO A 292 -7.43 -24.01 27.63
N ASN A 293 -6.53 -23.22 27.06
CA ASN A 293 -6.19 -23.23 25.62
C ASN A 293 -5.06 -24.24 25.25
N PRO A 294 -4.93 -24.64 23.97
CA PRO A 294 -6.01 -24.72 22.98
C PRO A 294 -7.06 -25.76 23.33
N ILE A 295 -8.29 -25.57 22.85
CA ILE A 295 -9.33 -26.61 22.82
C ILE A 295 -8.86 -27.76 21.91
N GLN A 296 -9.18 -29.01 22.25
CA GLN A 296 -8.78 -30.20 21.45
C GLN A 296 -9.96 -30.93 20.80
N ALA A 297 -11.17 -30.74 21.31
CA ALA A 297 -12.40 -31.17 20.66
C ALA A 297 -13.56 -30.28 21.13
N ALA A 298 -14.58 -30.15 20.30
CA ALA A 298 -15.80 -29.41 20.58
C ALA A 298 -16.98 -30.12 19.91
N TYR A 299 -18.17 -30.11 20.52
CA TYR A 299 -19.41 -30.50 19.84
C TYR A 299 -20.64 -29.79 20.42
N GLU A 300 -21.71 -29.68 19.64
CA GLU A 300 -23.01 -29.13 20.06
C GLU A 300 -24.01 -30.26 20.36
N ASP A 301 -24.70 -30.15 21.48
CA ASP A 301 -25.85 -30.96 21.89
C ASP A 301 -27.10 -30.11 21.69
N ALA A 302 -27.56 -30.03 20.43
CA ALA A 302 -28.61 -29.10 20.01
C ALA A 302 -29.95 -29.32 20.75
N ASP A 303 -30.25 -30.55 21.16
CA ASP A 303 -31.44 -30.89 21.97
C ASP A 303 -31.39 -30.29 23.38
N LYS A 304 -30.20 -29.98 23.89
CA LYS A 304 -29.97 -29.39 25.22
C LYS A 304 -29.54 -27.93 25.17
N ASP A 305 -29.31 -27.39 23.97
CA ASP A 305 -28.76 -26.05 23.76
C ASP A 305 -27.40 -25.86 24.50
N LEU A 306 -26.52 -26.86 24.37
CA LEU A 306 -25.20 -26.88 25.03
C LEU A 306 -24.05 -27.14 24.05
N ILE A 307 -22.94 -26.43 24.20
CA ILE A 307 -21.64 -26.81 23.62
C ILE A 307 -20.85 -27.59 24.69
N PHE A 308 -20.15 -28.64 24.28
CA PHE A 308 -19.15 -29.35 25.09
C PHE A 308 -17.75 -29.11 24.52
N LEU A 309 -16.86 -28.49 25.30
CA LEU A 309 -15.45 -28.25 24.94
C LEU A 309 -14.52 -29.15 25.75
N PHE A 310 -13.45 -29.67 25.12
CA PHE A 310 -12.55 -30.67 25.70
C PHE A 310 -11.08 -30.21 25.70
N LYS A 311 -10.38 -30.48 26.81
CA LYS A 311 -8.94 -30.26 26.98
C LYS A 311 -8.34 -31.32 27.90
N GLY A 312 -7.41 -32.11 27.36
CA GLY A 312 -6.85 -33.28 28.05
C GLY A 312 -7.96 -34.20 28.55
N ARG A 313 -7.89 -34.59 29.83
CA ARG A 313 -8.89 -35.43 30.49
C ARG A 313 -10.14 -34.69 30.95
N GLN A 314 -10.27 -33.39 30.69
CA GLN A 314 -11.36 -32.57 31.20
C GLN A 314 -12.24 -31.99 30.11
N TYR A 315 -13.51 -31.77 30.44
CA TYR A 315 -14.48 -31.14 29.56
C TYR A 315 -15.40 -30.16 30.31
N TRP A 316 -15.89 -29.16 29.58
CA TRP A 316 -16.77 -28.09 30.04
C TRP A 316 -18.06 -28.14 29.22
N ALA A 317 -19.21 -27.93 29.85
CA ALA A 317 -20.46 -27.65 29.15
C ALA A 317 -20.80 -26.15 29.24
N LEU A 318 -21.30 -25.59 28.14
CA LEU A 318 -21.60 -24.17 27.94
C LEU A 318 -23.03 -24.00 27.45
N ASN A 319 -23.79 -23.03 27.97
CA ASN A 319 -24.93 -22.46 27.23
C ASN A 319 -24.51 -21.08 26.73
N GLY A 320 -24.20 -20.96 25.44
CA GLY A 320 -23.56 -19.76 24.89
C GLY A 320 -22.24 -19.44 25.61
N TYR A 321 -22.24 -18.36 26.40
CA TYR A 321 -21.07 -17.93 27.17
C TYR A 321 -21.03 -18.53 28.60
N ASP A 322 -22.15 -19.04 29.13
CA ASP A 322 -22.26 -19.51 30.52
C ASP A 322 -21.76 -20.95 30.71
N ILE A 323 -20.62 -21.08 31.42
CA ILE A 323 -20.11 -22.37 31.91
C ILE A 323 -21.08 -22.95 32.94
N GLN A 324 -21.60 -24.13 32.65
CA GLN A 324 -22.62 -24.78 33.47
C GLN A 324 -22.08 -25.17 34.86
N GLN A 325 -22.98 -25.22 35.85
CA GLN A 325 -22.60 -25.54 37.23
C GLN A 325 -22.04 -26.97 37.34
N GLY A 326 -20.95 -27.12 38.07
CA GLY A 326 -20.30 -28.42 38.29
C GLY A 326 -19.42 -28.90 37.13
N TYR A 327 -18.92 -27.97 36.31
CA TYR A 327 -17.84 -28.20 35.33
C TYR A 327 -16.55 -27.44 35.76
N PRO A 328 -15.35 -27.88 35.34
CA PRO A 328 -15.05 -29.04 34.48
C PRO A 328 -15.38 -30.41 35.10
N LYS A 329 -15.48 -31.41 34.23
CA LYS A 329 -15.67 -32.83 34.59
C LYS A 329 -14.61 -33.70 33.88
N GLU A 330 -14.28 -34.86 34.43
CA GLU A 330 -13.38 -35.83 33.80
C GLU A 330 -14.08 -36.59 32.66
N ILE A 331 -13.38 -36.83 31.54
CA ILE A 331 -13.89 -37.60 30.39
C ILE A 331 -14.23 -39.06 30.74
N SER A 332 -13.73 -39.60 31.85
CA SER A 332 -14.17 -40.91 32.36
C SER A 332 -15.66 -40.97 32.66
N ASN A 333 -16.35 -39.83 32.80
CA ASN A 333 -17.81 -39.76 32.94
C ASN A 333 -18.56 -40.19 31.67
N TYR A 334 -17.93 -40.12 30.48
CA TYR A 334 -18.46 -40.73 29.25
C TYR A 334 -18.14 -42.24 29.15
N GLY A 335 -17.38 -42.80 30.10
CA GLY A 335 -16.93 -44.20 30.09
C GLY A 335 -15.57 -44.44 29.45
N PHE A 336 -14.78 -43.39 29.18
CA PHE A 336 -13.42 -43.56 28.66
C PHE A 336 -12.47 -44.22 29.68
N PRO A 337 -11.60 -45.16 29.25
CA PRO A 337 -10.59 -45.78 30.10
C PRO A 337 -9.42 -44.83 30.41
N HIS A 338 -8.69 -45.10 31.49
CA HIS A 338 -7.67 -44.19 32.03
C HIS A 338 -6.43 -43.97 31.17
N ASP A 339 -6.21 -44.74 30.10
CA ASP A 339 -5.14 -44.56 29.13
C ASP A 339 -5.46 -43.49 28.07
N VAL A 340 -6.73 -43.15 27.86
CA VAL A 340 -7.16 -42.00 27.05
C VAL A 340 -6.88 -40.71 27.83
N GLN A 341 -5.86 -39.94 27.39
CA GLN A 341 -5.47 -38.67 28.03
C GLN A 341 -6.11 -37.43 27.40
N ALA A 342 -6.66 -37.55 26.20
CA ALA A 342 -7.27 -36.48 25.43
C ALA A 342 -8.21 -37.06 24.35
N ILE A 343 -9.04 -36.20 23.77
CA ILE A 343 -9.87 -36.46 22.61
C ILE A 343 -9.42 -35.47 21.52
N ASP A 344 -9.23 -35.95 20.30
CA ASP A 344 -8.63 -35.20 19.18
C ASP A 344 -9.69 -34.56 18.25
N ALA A 345 -10.93 -35.06 18.27
CA ALA A 345 -12.10 -34.39 17.73
C ALA A 345 -13.41 -34.99 18.29
N ALA A 346 -14.53 -34.29 18.16
CA ALA A 346 -15.86 -34.78 18.55
C ALA A 346 -16.94 -34.24 17.61
N VAL A 347 -18.05 -34.96 17.46
CA VAL A 347 -19.27 -34.45 16.80
C VAL A 347 -20.49 -35.22 17.32
N SER A 348 -21.57 -34.51 17.64
CA SER A 348 -22.88 -35.13 17.90
C SER A 348 -23.71 -35.15 16.63
N TYR A 349 -24.42 -36.24 16.39
CA TYR A 349 -25.39 -36.36 15.30
C TYR A 349 -26.52 -37.28 15.74
N GLN A 350 -27.75 -36.76 15.75
CA GLN A 350 -28.92 -37.43 16.35
C GLN A 350 -28.64 -37.78 17.83
N GLU A 351 -29.17 -38.90 18.34
CA GLU A 351 -28.97 -39.34 19.73
C GLU A 351 -27.55 -39.92 20.02
N THR A 352 -26.55 -39.68 19.16
CA THR A 352 -25.20 -40.27 19.27
C THR A 352 -24.08 -39.23 19.15
N THR A 353 -23.14 -39.23 20.10
CA THR A 353 -21.87 -38.49 20.01
C THR A 353 -20.75 -39.42 19.54
N TYR A 354 -19.99 -38.97 18.55
CA TYR A 354 -18.79 -39.62 18.04
C TYR A 354 -17.54 -38.88 18.56
N PHE A 355 -16.58 -39.63 19.09
CA PHE A 355 -15.31 -39.10 19.59
C PHE A 355 -14.14 -39.76 18.85
N PHE A 356 -13.14 -38.95 18.51
CA PHE A 356 -11.97 -39.38 17.74
C PHE A 356 -10.74 -39.30 18.64
N VAL A 357 -9.98 -40.39 18.71
CA VAL A 357 -8.81 -40.54 19.58
C VAL A 357 -7.75 -41.31 18.78
N LYS A 358 -6.71 -40.61 18.30
CA LYS A 358 -5.68 -41.13 17.38
C LYS A 358 -6.31 -41.70 16.11
N ASP A 359 -6.12 -43.00 15.85
CA ASP A 359 -6.70 -43.78 14.76
C ASP A 359 -8.05 -44.44 15.12
N GLN A 360 -8.56 -44.18 16.33
CA GLN A 360 -9.75 -44.82 16.89
C GLN A 360 -10.96 -43.88 16.95
N LEU A 361 -12.10 -44.43 16.51
CA LEU A 361 -13.43 -43.90 16.72
C LEU A 361 -14.03 -44.52 17.98
N TRP A 362 -14.74 -43.71 18.76
CA TRP A 362 -15.63 -44.12 19.84
C TRP A 362 -17.04 -43.56 19.57
N SER A 363 -18.08 -44.27 20.02
CA SER A 363 -19.48 -43.86 19.87
C SER A 363 -20.19 -43.94 21.22
N TYR A 364 -20.85 -42.87 21.59
CA TYR A 364 -21.55 -42.69 22.86
C TYR A 364 -23.03 -42.40 22.63
N ASP A 365 -23.87 -43.19 23.28
CA ASP A 365 -25.33 -43.07 23.28
C ASP A 365 -25.73 -41.94 24.25
N ASN A 366 -26.20 -40.81 23.70
CA ASN A 366 -26.53 -39.61 24.47
C ASN A 366 -27.75 -39.80 25.39
N LYS A 367 -28.53 -40.87 25.16
CA LYS A 367 -29.84 -41.14 25.77
C LYS A 367 -29.76 -42.19 26.88
N ASN A 368 -29.02 -43.26 26.64
CA ASN A 368 -28.66 -44.26 27.66
C ASN A 368 -27.37 -43.89 28.42
N GLN A 369 -26.73 -42.78 28.07
CA GLN A 369 -25.55 -42.19 28.72
C GLN A 369 -24.38 -43.18 28.90
N ARG A 370 -24.00 -43.85 27.81
CA ARG A 370 -22.97 -44.90 27.81
C ARG A 370 -22.28 -45.04 26.45
N MET A 371 -21.06 -45.57 26.46
CA MET A 371 -20.41 -46.03 25.22
C MET A 371 -21.19 -47.20 24.58
N ASN A 372 -21.28 -47.17 23.25
CA ASN A 372 -21.87 -48.25 22.46
C ASN A 372 -20.97 -49.49 22.42
N SER A 373 -21.58 -50.67 22.46
CA SER A 373 -20.89 -51.95 22.36
C SER A 373 -20.20 -52.14 21.01
N GLY A 374 -18.97 -52.64 21.00
CA GLY A 374 -18.22 -52.85 19.76
C GLY A 374 -17.35 -51.65 19.35
N TYR A 375 -17.11 -50.72 20.27
CA TYR A 375 -16.12 -49.64 20.17
C TYR A 375 -14.98 -49.84 21.18
N PRO A 376 -13.77 -49.32 20.94
CA PRO A 376 -13.35 -48.49 19.79
C PRO A 376 -13.31 -49.24 18.46
N GLN A 377 -13.43 -48.48 17.36
CA GLN A 377 -13.28 -48.95 15.97
C GLN A 377 -12.21 -48.13 15.23
N SER A 378 -11.74 -48.61 14.08
CA SER A 378 -10.76 -47.87 13.27
C SER A 378 -11.46 -46.80 12.43
N ILE A 379 -11.01 -45.54 12.51
CA ILE A 379 -11.60 -44.39 11.79
C ILE A 379 -11.68 -44.68 10.28
N GLU A 380 -10.60 -45.19 9.68
CA GLU A 380 -10.52 -45.49 8.24
C GLU A 380 -11.53 -46.54 7.77
N ARG A 381 -11.97 -47.45 8.67
CA ARG A 381 -12.97 -48.47 8.36
C ARG A 381 -14.41 -47.94 8.41
N THR A 382 -14.68 -46.96 9.27
CA THR A 382 -16.01 -46.34 9.41
C THR A 382 -16.19 -45.15 8.48
N PHE A 383 -15.13 -44.39 8.21
CA PHE A 383 -15.13 -43.20 7.36
C PHE A 383 -14.09 -43.33 6.23
N PRO A 384 -14.32 -44.23 5.25
CA PRO A 384 -13.36 -44.52 4.19
C PRO A 384 -13.05 -43.26 3.34
N GLY A 385 -11.76 -43.05 3.08
CA GLY A 385 -11.25 -41.92 2.30
C GLY A 385 -10.97 -40.63 3.08
N VAL A 386 -11.34 -40.55 4.36
CA VAL A 386 -11.03 -39.40 5.23
C VAL A 386 -9.60 -39.48 5.80
N GLY A 387 -9.11 -40.69 6.08
CA GLY A 387 -7.80 -40.94 6.68
C GLY A 387 -7.89 -41.49 8.10
N ASN A 388 -6.75 -41.48 8.82
CA ASN A 388 -6.60 -42.10 10.14
C ASN A 388 -6.23 -41.10 11.27
N LYS A 389 -6.30 -39.79 11.02
CA LYS A 389 -6.19 -38.73 12.04
C LYS A 389 -7.11 -37.57 11.68
N ILE A 390 -7.93 -37.18 12.65
CA ILE A 390 -8.85 -36.04 12.58
C ILE A 390 -8.34 -34.98 13.56
N ASP A 391 -8.27 -33.72 13.14
CA ASP A 391 -7.89 -32.57 13.98
C ASP A 391 -9.12 -31.76 14.43
N ALA A 392 -10.20 -31.82 13.65
CA ALA A 392 -11.52 -31.35 14.02
C ALA A 392 -12.59 -32.00 13.13
N VAL A 393 -13.84 -32.05 13.58
CA VAL A 393 -14.99 -32.39 12.74
C VAL A 393 -16.21 -31.60 13.21
N PHE A 394 -17.08 -31.21 12.28
CA PHE A 394 -18.45 -30.79 12.60
C PHE A 394 -19.43 -31.41 11.61
N GLN A 395 -20.71 -31.45 11.96
CA GLN A 395 -21.79 -31.90 11.09
C GLN A 395 -22.62 -30.70 10.64
N GLN A 396 -23.01 -30.69 9.37
CA GLN A 396 -24.01 -29.76 8.83
C GLN A 396 -24.75 -30.50 7.70
N ASP A 397 -26.08 -30.41 7.69
CA ASP A 397 -26.94 -31.15 6.76
C ASP A 397 -26.62 -32.67 6.81
N ASP A 398 -26.59 -33.38 5.68
CA ASP A 398 -26.22 -34.81 5.61
C ASP A 398 -24.69 -35.08 5.60
N PHE A 399 -23.87 -34.06 5.94
CA PHE A 399 -22.41 -34.10 5.77
C PHE A 399 -21.65 -33.95 7.10
N PHE A 400 -20.62 -34.77 7.25
CA PHE A 400 -19.58 -34.61 8.26
C PHE A 400 -18.37 -33.96 7.56
N PHE A 401 -17.95 -32.80 8.04
CA PHE A 401 -16.81 -32.06 7.53
C PHE A 401 -15.59 -32.35 8.41
N PHE A 402 -14.78 -33.30 7.97
CA PHE A 402 -13.59 -33.76 8.69
C PHE A 402 -12.36 -32.94 8.31
N PHE A 403 -11.65 -32.38 9.29
CA PHE A 403 -10.44 -31.59 9.09
C PHE A 403 -9.21 -32.41 9.48
N SER A 404 -8.18 -32.38 8.64
CA SER A 404 -6.91 -33.07 8.88
C SER A 404 -5.80 -32.21 8.25
N GLY A 405 -5.05 -31.53 9.11
CA GLY A 405 -4.12 -30.47 8.75
C GLY A 405 -4.80 -29.34 7.95
N PRO A 406 -4.17 -28.86 6.86
CA PRO A 406 -4.67 -27.74 6.07
C PRO A 406 -5.78 -28.13 5.08
N ARG A 407 -6.42 -29.29 5.26
CA ARG A 407 -7.51 -29.77 4.42
C ARG A 407 -8.75 -30.18 5.21
N TYR A 408 -9.90 -30.07 4.57
CA TYR A 408 -11.12 -30.77 5.00
C TYR A 408 -11.63 -31.73 3.93
N TYR A 409 -12.39 -32.73 4.37
CA TYR A 409 -13.08 -33.73 3.57
C TYR A 409 -14.57 -33.67 3.90
N ALA A 410 -15.42 -33.49 2.88
CA ALA A 410 -16.87 -33.56 3.00
C ALA A 410 -17.29 -35.03 2.83
N PHE A 411 -17.63 -35.70 3.94
CA PHE A 411 -18.13 -37.07 3.94
C PHE A 411 -19.66 -37.05 4.01
N ASN A 412 -20.33 -37.62 3.00
CA ASN A 412 -21.77 -37.80 3.07
C ASN A 412 -22.10 -39.02 3.92
N PHE A 413 -22.78 -38.83 5.05
CA PHE A 413 -23.03 -39.90 6.01
C PHE A 413 -23.89 -41.03 5.42
N ASN A 414 -24.93 -40.65 4.67
CA ASN A 414 -25.91 -41.57 4.07
C ASN A 414 -25.34 -42.38 2.90
N ALA A 415 -24.48 -41.78 2.07
CA ALA A 415 -23.82 -42.44 0.95
C ALA A 415 -22.48 -43.10 1.32
N HIS A 416 -22.00 -42.92 2.55
CA HIS A 416 -20.78 -43.52 3.10
C HIS A 416 -19.51 -43.27 2.27
N THR A 417 -19.40 -42.07 1.69
CA THR A 417 -18.27 -41.67 0.83
C THR A 417 -17.91 -40.20 1.02
N VAL A 418 -16.62 -39.89 0.85
CA VAL A 418 -16.18 -38.51 0.59
C VAL A 418 -16.73 -38.06 -0.76
N THR A 419 -17.38 -36.90 -0.81
CA THR A 419 -17.93 -36.28 -2.03
C THR A 419 -17.08 -35.10 -2.53
N GLY A 420 -16.26 -34.52 -1.66
CA GLY A 420 -15.35 -33.42 -1.98
C GLY A 420 -14.28 -33.23 -0.91
N PHE A 421 -13.19 -32.57 -1.27
CA PHE A 421 -12.13 -32.18 -0.35
C PHE A 421 -11.56 -30.82 -0.76
N ASP A 422 -11.08 -30.04 0.20
CA ASP A 422 -10.57 -28.69 -0.07
C ASP A 422 -9.62 -28.21 1.05
N LYS A 423 -9.17 -26.95 0.98
CA LYS A 423 -8.42 -26.31 2.07
C LYS A 423 -9.31 -25.95 3.25
N SER A 424 -8.81 -26.16 4.47
CA SER A 424 -9.51 -25.82 5.73
C SER A 424 -9.97 -24.37 5.75
N ASN A 425 -9.11 -23.43 5.34
CA ASN A 425 -9.37 -22.00 5.41
C ASN A 425 -10.46 -21.47 4.46
N ARG A 426 -10.92 -22.29 3.49
CA ARG A 426 -12.01 -21.91 2.57
C ARG A 426 -13.35 -21.70 3.29
N TRP A 427 -13.51 -22.26 4.49
CA TRP A 427 -14.68 -22.02 5.36
C TRP A 427 -14.75 -20.61 5.96
N LEU A 428 -13.69 -19.81 5.91
CA LEU A 428 -13.64 -18.48 6.52
C LEU A 428 -14.05 -17.33 5.57
N ASN A 429 -14.58 -17.66 4.37
CA ASN A 429 -15.31 -16.79 3.42
C ASN A 429 -14.71 -15.42 3.01
N TYR A 430 -13.46 -15.10 3.37
CA TYR A 430 -12.83 -13.77 3.24
C TYR A 430 -12.94 -13.09 1.86
N ARG A 431 -13.03 -13.86 0.77
CA ARG A 431 -12.93 -13.36 -0.62
C ARG A 431 -14.09 -12.47 -1.11
N GLU A 432 -15.25 -12.45 -0.45
CA GLU A 432 -16.41 -11.73 -1.00
C GLU A 432 -16.53 -10.29 -0.47
N LYS A 433 -16.40 -10.06 0.85
CA LYS A 433 -16.58 -8.71 1.42
C LYS A 433 -15.41 -7.76 1.12
N GLU A 434 -14.19 -8.28 1.05
CA GLU A 434 -13.01 -7.49 0.66
C GLU A 434 -13.23 -6.84 -0.71
N ASN A 435 -13.76 -7.61 -1.68
CA ASN A 435 -14.11 -7.10 -3.00
C ASN A 435 -15.22 -6.04 -2.97
N GLU A 436 -16.23 -6.13 -2.09
CA GLU A 436 -17.33 -5.17 -2.06
C GLU A 436 -16.93 -3.82 -1.44
N GLU A 437 -16.18 -3.82 -0.33
CA GLU A 437 -15.67 -2.58 0.29
C GLU A 437 -14.62 -1.91 -0.60
N ASN A 438 -13.67 -2.69 -1.15
CA ASN A 438 -12.67 -2.18 -2.09
C ASN A 438 -13.33 -1.59 -3.36
N MET A 439 -14.39 -2.21 -3.88
CA MET A 439 -15.12 -1.67 -5.03
C MET A 439 -15.90 -0.39 -4.71
N GLN A 440 -16.39 -0.19 -3.47
CA GLN A 440 -17.02 1.06 -3.06
C GLN A 440 -15.98 2.19 -2.94
N LEU A 441 -14.82 1.92 -2.33
CA LEU A 441 -13.68 2.85 -2.28
C LEU A 441 -13.24 3.25 -3.71
N ALA A 442 -13.00 2.27 -4.58
CA ALA A 442 -12.60 2.53 -5.95
C ALA A 442 -13.66 3.30 -6.74
N GLN A 443 -14.95 3.03 -6.52
CA GLN A 443 -16.03 3.78 -7.15
C GLN A 443 -16.03 5.25 -6.73
N ALA A 444 -15.83 5.55 -5.44
CA ALA A 444 -15.73 6.92 -4.95
C ALA A 444 -14.49 7.64 -5.52
N TYR A 445 -13.32 7.00 -5.41
CA TYR A 445 -12.05 7.53 -5.91
C TYR A 445 -12.09 7.85 -7.42
N LEU A 446 -12.63 6.93 -8.23
CA LEU A 446 -12.69 7.10 -9.68
C LEU A 446 -13.80 8.08 -10.12
N ASN A 447 -14.88 8.24 -9.36
CA ASN A 447 -15.84 9.33 -9.56
C ASN A 447 -15.17 10.70 -9.37
N GLN A 448 -14.42 10.84 -8.29
CA GLN A 448 -13.84 12.11 -7.83
C GLN A 448 -12.62 12.55 -8.64
N PHE A 449 -11.68 11.63 -8.88
CA PHE A 449 -10.39 11.95 -9.51
C PHE A 449 -10.28 11.56 -10.99
N TYR A 450 -11.11 10.62 -11.47
CA TYR A 450 -11.03 10.05 -12.83
C TYR A 450 -12.28 10.29 -13.69
N SER A 451 -13.25 11.09 -13.24
CA SER A 451 -14.47 11.45 -13.99
C SER A 451 -15.27 10.24 -14.47
N LEU A 452 -15.61 9.34 -13.54
CA LEU A 452 -16.43 8.16 -13.80
C LEU A 452 -17.94 8.49 -13.75
N GLU A 453 -18.59 8.51 -14.92
CA GLU A 453 -20.05 8.66 -15.04
C GLU A 453 -20.72 7.28 -15.16
N LEU A 454 -21.65 6.95 -14.23
CA LEU A 454 -22.40 5.69 -14.25
C LEU A 454 -23.84 5.84 -14.75
N GLU A 455 -24.27 4.95 -15.64
CA GLU A 455 -25.67 4.83 -16.05
C GLU A 455 -26.50 4.06 -15.00
N GLY A 456 -27.48 4.73 -14.40
CA GLY A 456 -28.30 4.22 -13.30
C GLY A 456 -29.46 3.31 -13.71
N SER A 457 -29.20 2.14 -14.32
CA SER A 457 -30.24 1.11 -14.49
C SER A 457 -29.72 -0.34 -14.35
N HIS A 458 -30.57 -1.22 -13.83
CA HIS A 458 -30.22 -2.60 -13.48
C HIS A 458 -29.69 -3.47 -14.64
N LEU A 459 -30.00 -3.12 -15.90
CA LEU A 459 -29.57 -3.87 -17.09
C LEU A 459 -28.11 -3.59 -17.50
N VAL A 460 -27.41 -2.69 -16.80
CA VAL A 460 -26.14 -2.09 -17.26
C VAL A 460 -24.92 -2.52 -16.40
N GLN A 461 -25.10 -3.37 -15.38
CA GLN A 461 -24.04 -3.77 -14.45
C GLN A 461 -22.75 -4.31 -15.12
N SER A 462 -22.85 -5.04 -16.24
CA SER A 462 -21.69 -5.54 -16.99
C SER A 462 -20.90 -4.42 -17.68
N LYS A 463 -21.59 -3.47 -18.31
CA LYS A 463 -21.00 -2.26 -18.92
C LYS A 463 -20.33 -1.38 -17.85
N ASN A 464 -20.97 -1.21 -16.70
CA ASN A 464 -20.41 -0.44 -15.58
C ASN A 464 -19.14 -1.12 -15.02
N ARG A 465 -19.10 -2.45 -14.87
CA ARG A 465 -17.86 -3.17 -14.49
C ARG A 465 -16.73 -2.96 -15.50
N SER A 466 -17.01 -3.02 -16.80
CA SER A 466 -16.01 -2.74 -17.84
C SER A 466 -15.51 -1.30 -17.84
N LEU A 467 -16.35 -0.34 -17.44
CA LEU A 467 -15.98 1.07 -17.31
C LEU A 467 -15.10 1.33 -16.09
N ILE A 468 -15.42 0.70 -14.95
CA ILE A 468 -14.60 0.73 -13.73
C ILE A 468 -13.23 0.11 -14.00
N GLU A 469 -13.15 -1.06 -14.64
CA GLU A 469 -11.87 -1.67 -15.04
C GLU A 469 -11.05 -0.72 -15.94
N GLY A 470 -11.67 -0.06 -16.91
CA GLY A 470 -11.00 0.93 -17.76
C GLY A 470 -10.42 2.11 -16.97
N LYS A 471 -11.16 2.61 -15.97
CA LYS A 471 -10.72 3.70 -15.09
C LYS A 471 -9.67 3.28 -14.06
N ILE A 472 -9.70 2.04 -13.57
CA ILE A 472 -8.60 1.45 -12.78
C ILE A 472 -7.32 1.40 -13.62
N ARG A 473 -7.40 1.00 -14.90
CA ARG A 473 -6.22 0.97 -15.79
C ARG A 473 -5.62 2.36 -16.03
N GLU A 474 -6.46 3.40 -16.15
CA GLU A 474 -6.03 4.80 -16.29
C GLU A 474 -5.31 5.29 -15.03
N MET A 475 -5.88 5.02 -13.85
CA MET A 475 -5.29 5.36 -12.54
C MET A 475 -3.98 4.61 -12.28
N GLN A 476 -3.93 3.30 -12.54
CA GLN A 476 -2.70 2.51 -12.41
C GLN A 476 -1.58 3.03 -13.33
N ALA A 477 -1.91 3.43 -14.56
CA ALA A 477 -0.96 3.99 -15.49
C ALA A 477 -0.46 5.39 -15.05
N PHE A 478 -1.30 6.19 -14.40
CA PHE A 478 -0.90 7.48 -13.82
C PHE A 478 0.11 7.28 -12.67
N PHE A 479 -0.21 6.41 -11.71
CA PHE A 479 0.62 6.18 -10.52
C PHE A 479 1.86 5.30 -10.74
N GLY A 480 2.10 4.82 -11.97
CA GLY A 480 3.23 3.93 -12.30
C GLY A 480 3.07 2.48 -11.83
N LEU A 481 1.84 2.08 -11.48
CA LEU A 481 1.51 0.72 -11.01
C LEU A 481 1.49 -0.28 -12.18
N THR A 482 1.46 -1.57 -11.85
CA THR A 482 1.19 -2.61 -12.85
C THR A 482 -0.26 -2.45 -13.34
N VAL A 483 -0.45 -2.25 -14.64
CA VAL A 483 -1.77 -1.95 -15.24
C VAL A 483 -2.61 -3.23 -15.37
N THR A 484 -3.07 -3.77 -14.23
CA THR A 484 -3.88 -4.99 -14.13
C THR A 484 -5.35 -4.78 -14.49
N GLY A 485 -5.88 -3.57 -14.29
CA GLY A 485 -7.32 -3.27 -14.34
C GLY A 485 -8.12 -3.83 -13.17
N ARG A 486 -7.45 -4.20 -12.07
CA ARG A 486 -8.02 -4.84 -10.90
C ARG A 486 -7.60 -4.11 -9.63
N LEU A 487 -8.38 -4.28 -8.57
CA LEU A 487 -8.03 -3.81 -7.24
C LEU A 487 -7.05 -4.79 -6.58
N ASP A 488 -5.80 -4.76 -7.03
CA ASP A 488 -4.67 -5.35 -6.31
C ASP A 488 -4.26 -4.48 -5.11
N SER A 489 -3.51 -5.04 -4.15
CA SER A 489 -3.16 -4.36 -2.90
C SER A 489 -2.44 -3.03 -3.15
N SER A 490 -1.51 -2.99 -4.11
CA SER A 490 -0.82 -1.78 -4.55
C SER A 490 -1.75 -0.69 -5.06
N THR A 491 -2.83 -1.05 -5.77
CA THR A 491 -3.85 -0.08 -6.21
C THR A 491 -4.64 0.47 -5.02
N LEU A 492 -4.93 -0.38 -4.04
CA LEU A 492 -5.71 -0.01 -2.86
C LEU A 492 -4.91 0.82 -1.84
N GLU A 493 -3.63 0.55 -1.68
CA GLU A 493 -2.69 1.36 -0.89
C GLU A 493 -2.64 2.81 -1.41
N ILE A 494 -2.49 2.99 -2.74
CA ILE A 494 -2.51 4.31 -3.39
C ILE A 494 -3.89 4.98 -3.29
N MET A 495 -5.00 4.23 -3.35
CA MET A 495 -6.35 4.76 -3.18
C MET A 495 -6.68 5.19 -1.74
N LYS A 496 -5.94 4.69 -0.74
CA LYS A 496 -6.10 5.02 0.70
C LYS A 496 -5.10 6.08 1.20
N THR A 497 -4.17 6.52 0.36
CA THR A 497 -3.17 7.53 0.77
C THR A 497 -3.79 8.93 0.74
N PRO A 498 -3.63 9.78 1.78
CA PRO A 498 -4.13 11.16 1.77
C PRO A 498 -3.58 11.96 0.59
N ARG A 499 -4.40 12.81 -0.03
CA ARG A 499 -4.07 13.44 -1.33
C ARG A 499 -4.74 14.79 -1.60
N CYS A 500 -4.33 15.44 -2.68
CA CYS A 500 -5.01 16.61 -3.23
C CYS A 500 -6.39 16.26 -3.82
N GLY A 501 -7.36 17.15 -3.62
CA GLY A 501 -8.75 17.11 -4.09
C GLY A 501 -8.97 17.46 -5.56
N VAL A 502 -7.90 17.82 -6.28
CA VAL A 502 -7.92 18.09 -7.71
C VAL A 502 -7.93 16.75 -8.50
N PRO A 503 -8.64 16.64 -9.64
CA PRO A 503 -8.66 15.41 -10.43
C PRO A 503 -7.39 15.23 -11.26
N ASP A 504 -6.96 13.98 -11.42
CA ASP A 504 -5.72 13.63 -12.13
C ASP A 504 -5.85 13.77 -13.67
N VAL A 505 -7.10 13.86 -14.17
CA VAL A 505 -7.42 13.85 -15.60
C VAL A 505 -8.46 14.92 -15.99
N GLY A 506 -8.77 15.00 -17.29
CA GLY A 506 -9.77 15.94 -17.81
C GLY A 506 -9.24 17.38 -17.90
N GLN A 507 -10.03 18.37 -17.46
CA GLN A 507 -9.68 19.79 -17.53
C GLN A 507 -8.40 20.15 -16.72
N TYR A 508 -8.05 19.32 -15.73
CA TYR A 508 -6.87 19.49 -14.87
C TYR A 508 -5.72 18.55 -15.23
N GLY A 509 -5.91 17.61 -16.17
CA GLY A 509 -4.86 16.72 -16.69
C GLY A 509 -3.93 17.38 -17.73
N TYR A 510 -3.97 18.70 -17.85
CA TYR A 510 -3.13 19.50 -18.73
C TYR A 510 -2.80 20.83 -18.06
N THR A 511 -1.56 21.30 -18.18
CA THR A 511 -1.13 22.62 -17.72
C THR A 511 -1.97 23.72 -18.37
N LEU A 512 -2.66 24.53 -17.56
CA LEU A 512 -3.57 25.57 -18.01
C LEU A 512 -2.85 26.90 -18.24
N PRO A 513 -3.41 27.82 -19.05
CA PRO A 513 -2.83 29.15 -19.27
C PRO A 513 -2.74 29.94 -17.96
N GLY A 514 -1.51 30.27 -17.55
CA GLY A 514 -1.25 31.00 -16.32
C GLY A 514 -1.81 32.41 -16.29
N TRP A 515 -1.73 33.01 -15.10
CA TRP A 515 -1.99 34.43 -14.87
C TRP A 515 -1.27 35.33 -15.90
N LYS A 516 -2.04 36.23 -16.55
CA LYS A 516 -1.52 37.21 -17.54
C LYS A 516 -0.67 38.33 -16.92
N LYS A 517 -0.35 38.24 -15.63
CA LYS A 517 0.42 39.22 -14.85
C LYS A 517 1.34 38.48 -13.89
N TYR A 518 2.51 39.07 -13.63
CA TYR A 518 3.54 38.48 -12.77
C TYR A 518 3.47 38.92 -11.30
N ASN A 519 2.82 40.06 -11.00
CA ASN A 519 2.53 40.47 -9.63
C ASN A 519 1.11 40.00 -9.26
N LEU A 520 1.05 39.04 -8.34
CA LEU A 520 -0.16 38.39 -7.84
C LEU A 520 -0.38 38.79 -6.39
N THR A 521 -1.63 39.08 -6.06
CA THR A 521 -2.05 39.35 -4.69
C THR A 521 -2.64 38.10 -4.06
N TYR A 522 -2.35 37.86 -2.78
CA TYR A 522 -2.97 36.76 -2.03
C TYR A 522 -3.57 37.28 -0.72
N ARG A 523 -4.63 36.61 -0.24
CA ARG A 523 -5.30 36.97 1.01
C ARG A 523 -5.78 35.72 1.75
N ILE A 524 -5.29 35.55 2.97
CA ILE A 524 -5.84 34.60 3.94
C ILE A 524 -7.16 35.17 4.48
N VAL A 525 -8.23 34.37 4.38
CA VAL A 525 -9.61 34.73 4.73
C VAL A 525 -9.92 34.42 6.19
N ASN A 526 -9.43 33.27 6.66
CA ASN A 526 -9.46 32.76 8.03
C ASN A 526 -8.24 31.85 8.23
N TYR A 527 -7.95 31.51 9.48
CA TYR A 527 -6.81 30.69 9.89
C TYR A 527 -7.35 29.46 10.63
N THR A 528 -6.66 28.34 10.50
CA THR A 528 -6.86 27.14 11.33
C THR A 528 -6.62 27.44 12.81
N PRO A 529 -7.32 26.77 13.76
CA PRO A 529 -7.03 26.88 15.19
C PRO A 529 -5.77 26.10 15.62
N ASP A 530 -5.30 25.14 14.83
CA ASP A 530 -4.22 24.21 15.20
C ASP A 530 -2.85 24.89 15.25
N MET A 531 -2.70 25.97 14.46
CA MET A 531 -1.44 26.69 14.28
C MET A 531 -1.59 28.16 14.67
N ALA A 532 -0.54 28.73 15.25
CA ALA A 532 -0.48 30.18 15.48
C ALA A 532 -0.59 30.92 14.14
N GLN A 533 -1.31 32.06 14.10
CA GLN A 533 -1.51 32.81 12.85
C GLN A 533 -0.19 33.26 12.19
N ALA A 534 0.88 33.45 12.97
CA ALA A 534 2.23 33.72 12.47
C ALA A 534 2.85 32.51 11.75
N ASP A 535 2.67 31.30 12.30
CA ASP A 535 3.17 30.05 11.72
C ASP A 535 2.42 29.70 10.43
N VAL A 536 1.10 29.96 10.40
CA VAL A 536 0.28 29.88 9.17
C VAL A 536 0.75 30.90 8.14
N ASP A 537 0.97 32.16 8.54
CA ASP A 537 1.50 33.20 7.65
C ASP A 537 2.85 32.81 7.04
N GLU A 538 3.75 32.25 7.85
CA GLU A 538 5.06 31.78 7.42
C GLU A 538 4.96 30.57 6.48
N ALA A 539 4.11 29.58 6.79
CA ALA A 539 3.89 28.42 5.93
C ALA A 539 3.31 28.80 4.56
N ILE A 540 2.29 29.66 4.55
CA ILE A 540 1.66 30.18 3.32
C ILE A 540 2.64 31.04 2.51
N GLN A 541 3.41 31.92 3.15
CA GLN A 541 4.44 32.71 2.46
C GLN A 541 5.52 31.79 1.85
N LYS A 542 6.05 30.83 2.61
CA LYS A 542 7.04 29.85 2.13
C LYS A 542 6.50 29.06 0.93
N GLY A 543 5.24 28.63 0.97
CA GLY A 543 4.60 27.89 -0.13
C GLY A 543 4.52 28.70 -1.43
N LEU A 544 4.27 30.00 -1.35
CA LEU A 544 4.31 30.91 -2.51
C LEU A 544 5.75 31.22 -2.95
N GLU A 545 6.69 31.36 -2.00
CA GLU A 545 8.10 31.58 -2.30
C GLU A 545 8.75 30.42 -3.06
N VAL A 546 8.29 29.18 -2.87
CA VAL A 546 8.76 28.00 -3.64
C VAL A 546 8.66 28.26 -5.14
N TRP A 547 7.57 28.87 -5.60
CA TRP A 547 7.34 29.16 -7.01
C TRP A 547 8.05 30.44 -7.50
N SER A 548 8.15 31.50 -6.68
CA SER A 548 8.90 32.72 -7.06
C SER A 548 10.42 32.54 -7.04
N LYS A 549 10.95 31.55 -6.31
CA LYS A 549 12.37 31.17 -6.36
C LYS A 549 12.81 30.62 -7.73
N VAL A 550 11.88 30.26 -8.62
CA VAL A 550 12.18 29.72 -9.95
C VAL A 550 11.49 30.43 -11.12
N THR A 551 10.63 31.42 -10.87
CA THR A 551 9.88 32.20 -11.88
C THR A 551 9.96 33.70 -11.63
N PRO A 552 9.66 34.57 -12.61
CA PRO A 552 9.52 36.02 -12.37
C PRO A 552 8.25 36.43 -11.60
N LEU A 553 7.56 35.49 -10.92
CA LEU A 553 6.36 35.79 -10.13
C LEU A 553 6.70 36.53 -8.83
N ILE A 554 5.82 37.45 -8.43
CA ILE A 554 5.90 38.22 -7.20
C ILE A 554 4.56 38.09 -6.48
N PHE A 555 4.58 37.70 -5.20
CA PHE A 555 3.39 37.52 -4.39
C PHE A 555 3.29 38.61 -3.33
N THR A 556 2.15 39.31 -3.27
CA THR A 556 1.90 40.41 -2.35
C THR A 556 0.71 40.09 -1.44
N LYS A 557 0.93 39.96 -0.12
CA LYS A 557 -0.17 39.75 0.84
C LYS A 557 -1.04 41.01 0.94
N ILE A 558 -2.36 40.87 0.84
CA ILE A 558 -3.32 41.96 1.10
C ILE A 558 -4.29 41.58 2.24
N SER A 559 -4.61 42.56 3.10
CA SER A 559 -5.44 42.33 4.30
C SER A 559 -6.94 42.59 4.08
N LYS A 560 -7.30 43.33 3.03
CA LYS A 560 -8.68 43.71 2.68
C LYS A 560 -8.86 43.73 1.16
N GLY A 561 -10.10 43.57 0.71
CA GLY A 561 -10.43 43.43 -0.72
C GLY A 561 -10.46 41.97 -1.19
N ILE A 562 -10.58 41.80 -2.51
CA ILE A 562 -10.46 40.51 -3.20
C ILE A 562 -9.04 40.44 -3.77
N ALA A 563 -8.39 39.29 -3.62
CA ALA A 563 -7.06 39.00 -4.12
C ALA A 563 -7.12 38.16 -5.41
N ASP A 564 -5.97 37.81 -5.98
CA ASP A 564 -5.90 36.83 -7.08
C ASP A 564 -5.90 35.38 -6.57
N ILE A 565 -5.48 35.18 -5.32
CA ILE A 565 -5.50 33.89 -4.61
C ILE A 565 -6.15 34.15 -3.24
N MET A 566 -7.42 33.78 -3.05
CA MET A 566 -8.07 33.77 -1.74
C MET A 566 -7.81 32.42 -1.07
N ILE A 567 -7.28 32.46 0.16
CA ILE A 567 -6.84 31.28 0.90
C ILE A 567 -7.76 31.08 2.09
N ALA A 568 -8.32 29.88 2.26
CA ALA A 568 -9.27 29.63 3.33
C ALA A 568 -9.27 28.18 3.83
N PHE A 569 -9.26 28.00 5.16
CA PHE A 569 -9.56 26.72 5.79
C PHE A 569 -11.08 26.52 5.86
N ARG A 570 -11.57 25.31 5.54
CA ARG A 570 -12.99 25.00 5.34
C ARG A 570 -13.26 23.54 5.68
N THR A 571 -14.37 23.23 6.35
CA THR A 571 -14.81 21.83 6.52
C THR A 571 -15.76 21.41 5.39
N ARG A 572 -15.60 20.18 4.89
CA ARG A 572 -16.58 19.43 4.08
C ARG A 572 -17.26 20.25 2.97
N VAL A 573 -18.59 20.48 3.05
CA VAL A 573 -19.39 21.26 2.09
C VAL A 573 -19.29 22.76 2.41
N HIS A 574 -18.51 23.51 1.64
CA HIS A 574 -18.16 24.89 1.94
C HIS A 574 -18.62 25.93 0.90
N GLY A 575 -19.56 26.80 1.30
CA GLY A 575 -20.00 27.96 0.51
C GLY A 575 -20.64 27.56 -0.81
N TRP A 576 -20.19 28.18 -1.91
CA TRP A 576 -20.58 27.86 -3.29
C TRP A 576 -19.53 26.99 -4.01
N CYS A 577 -18.62 26.34 -3.27
CA CYS A 577 -17.61 25.46 -3.86
C CYS A 577 -18.27 24.21 -4.47
N PRO A 578 -17.96 23.84 -5.72
CA PRO A 578 -18.46 22.59 -6.33
C PRO A 578 -17.67 21.35 -5.88
N ARG A 579 -16.63 21.51 -5.06
CA ARG A 579 -15.83 20.44 -4.46
C ARG A 579 -16.07 20.43 -2.95
N TYR A 580 -16.22 19.24 -2.38
CA TYR A 580 -16.44 19.04 -0.95
C TYR A 580 -15.32 18.18 -0.39
N PHE A 581 -14.89 18.45 0.84
CA PHE A 581 -13.99 17.54 1.55
C PHE A 581 -14.75 16.40 2.21
N ASP A 582 -14.05 15.30 2.43
CA ASP A 582 -14.53 14.03 2.98
C ASP A 582 -14.32 13.92 4.51
N GLY A 583 -13.33 14.63 5.05
CA GLY A 583 -12.95 14.61 6.47
C GLY A 583 -11.51 14.10 6.65
N PRO A 584 -11.13 13.70 7.88
CA PRO A 584 -9.74 13.43 8.23
C PRO A 584 -9.11 12.27 7.43
N LEU A 585 -7.81 12.40 7.15
CA LEU A 585 -6.96 11.45 6.41
C LEU A 585 -7.38 11.22 4.94
N GLY A 586 -8.09 12.19 4.34
CA GLY A 586 -8.68 12.09 3.00
C GLY A 586 -8.11 13.13 2.03
N VAL A 587 -8.93 14.12 1.69
CA VAL A 587 -8.56 15.27 0.87
C VAL A 587 -8.03 16.42 1.72
N LEU A 588 -6.72 16.65 1.66
CA LEU A 588 -6.05 17.69 2.45
C LEU A 588 -6.39 19.13 1.98
N GLY A 589 -6.76 19.28 0.71
CA GLY A 589 -7.05 20.57 0.10
C GLY A 589 -7.44 20.47 -1.37
N HIS A 590 -7.79 21.62 -1.95
CA HIS A 590 -7.85 21.81 -3.40
C HIS A 590 -7.65 23.28 -3.78
N ALA A 591 -7.21 23.52 -5.01
CA ALA A 591 -7.11 24.84 -5.60
C ALA A 591 -7.78 24.94 -6.98
N PHE A 592 -8.20 26.15 -7.32
CA PHE A 592 -8.79 26.48 -8.61
C PHE A 592 -7.77 27.16 -9.52
N PRO A 593 -7.76 26.85 -10.84
CA PRO A 593 -6.77 27.39 -11.76
C PRO A 593 -6.98 28.89 -12.04
N PRO A 594 -5.96 29.60 -12.54
CA PRO A 594 -6.00 31.04 -12.84
C PRO A 594 -7.27 31.46 -13.60
N GLY A 595 -8.02 32.43 -13.06
CA GLY A 595 -9.32 32.77 -13.65
C GLY A 595 -10.02 34.01 -13.08
N LEU A 596 -11.36 33.95 -13.10
CA LEU A 596 -12.26 34.95 -12.52
C LEU A 596 -13.20 34.25 -11.53
N GLY A 597 -13.71 34.97 -10.54
CA GLY A 597 -14.53 34.39 -9.49
C GLY A 597 -13.66 33.60 -8.51
N LEU A 598 -13.81 32.27 -8.47
CA LEU A 598 -12.99 31.37 -7.66
C LEU A 598 -11.62 31.04 -8.28
N GLY A 599 -11.35 31.45 -9.52
CA GLY A 599 -10.12 31.04 -10.23
C GLY A 599 -8.86 31.62 -9.59
N GLY A 600 -8.05 30.76 -8.96
CA GLY A 600 -6.92 31.11 -8.10
C GLY A 600 -7.11 30.73 -6.64
N ASP A 601 -8.35 30.57 -6.16
CA ASP A 601 -8.65 30.33 -4.75
C ASP A 601 -8.16 28.95 -4.30
N THR A 602 -7.67 28.89 -3.06
CA THR A 602 -7.07 27.72 -2.42
C THR A 602 -7.82 27.41 -1.13
N HIS A 603 -8.35 26.19 -1.00
CA HIS A 603 -9.00 25.72 0.21
C HIS A 603 -8.24 24.55 0.83
N PHE A 604 -8.09 24.55 2.14
CA PHE A 604 -7.55 23.45 2.95
C PHE A 604 -8.67 22.87 3.81
N ASP A 605 -8.71 21.55 4.04
CA ASP A 605 -9.71 20.97 4.94
C ASP A 605 -9.40 21.32 6.39
N GLU A 606 -10.39 21.82 7.11
CA GLU A 606 -10.31 22.18 8.55
C GLU A 606 -10.76 21.00 9.45
N ASP A 607 -11.16 19.87 8.87
CA ASP A 607 -11.26 18.59 9.59
C ASP A 607 -9.89 17.89 9.72
N GLU A 608 -8.81 18.38 9.08
CA GLU A 608 -7.45 17.82 9.14
C GLU A 608 -6.55 18.54 10.17
N ASN A 609 -5.64 17.81 10.83
CA ASN A 609 -4.70 18.33 11.84
C ASN A 609 -3.48 19.02 11.19
N TRP A 610 -3.44 20.36 11.22
CA TRP A 610 -2.39 21.16 10.59
C TRP A 610 -1.18 21.41 11.49
N SER A 611 0.02 21.19 10.94
CA SER A 611 1.27 21.47 11.64
C SER A 611 2.35 22.08 10.75
N LYS A 612 3.42 22.59 11.37
CA LYS A 612 4.65 23.05 10.69
C LYS A 612 5.77 22.01 10.66
N ASP A 613 5.60 20.92 11.42
CA ASP A 613 6.58 19.86 11.66
C ASP A 613 6.08 18.53 11.07
N ALA A 614 6.40 17.39 11.69
CA ALA A 614 6.00 16.05 11.24
C ALA A 614 4.87 15.41 12.08
N ALA A 615 4.24 16.18 12.99
CA ALA A 615 3.24 15.67 13.94
C ALA A 615 1.80 15.65 13.40
N GLY A 616 1.57 16.25 12.23
CA GLY A 616 0.32 16.28 11.48
C GLY A 616 0.60 16.57 10.01
N PHE A 617 -0.38 17.03 9.24
CA PHE A 617 -0.13 17.44 7.86
C PHE A 617 0.67 18.74 7.81
N ASN A 618 1.75 18.75 7.04
CA ASN A 618 2.64 19.90 6.97
C ASN A 618 2.03 20.97 6.07
N LEU A 619 1.49 22.04 6.67
CA LEU A 619 0.75 23.08 5.95
C LEU A 619 1.59 23.72 4.85
N PHE A 620 2.90 23.86 5.05
CA PHE A 620 3.80 24.41 4.02
C PHE A 620 3.86 23.51 2.77
N LEU A 621 3.96 22.18 2.93
CA LEU A 621 4.03 21.25 1.80
C LEU A 621 2.70 21.24 1.01
N VAL A 622 1.56 21.10 1.70
CA VAL A 622 0.25 21.08 1.05
C VAL A 622 -0.04 22.42 0.38
N ALA A 623 0.24 23.55 1.05
CA ALA A 623 0.06 24.87 0.45
C ALA A 623 0.96 25.07 -0.78
N ALA A 624 2.22 24.63 -0.75
CA ALA A 624 3.12 24.72 -1.89
C ALA A 624 2.57 23.93 -3.11
N HIS A 625 2.03 22.73 -2.89
CA HIS A 625 1.34 21.93 -3.92
C HIS A 625 0.12 22.67 -4.48
N GLU A 626 -0.83 23.07 -3.62
CA GLU A 626 -2.08 23.70 -4.05
C GLU A 626 -1.84 25.03 -4.79
N PHE A 627 -0.82 25.81 -4.40
CA PHE A 627 -0.46 27.02 -5.14
C PHE A 627 0.07 26.72 -6.55
N GLY A 628 0.62 25.53 -6.81
CA GLY A 628 0.92 25.09 -8.16
C GLY A 628 -0.33 25.06 -9.05
N HIS A 629 -1.44 24.52 -8.54
CA HIS A 629 -2.73 24.57 -9.22
C HIS A 629 -3.29 25.99 -9.35
N SER A 630 -3.21 26.83 -8.30
CA SER A 630 -3.56 28.26 -8.38
C SER A 630 -2.72 29.06 -9.38
N LEU A 631 -1.59 28.51 -9.83
CA LEU A 631 -0.72 29.05 -10.88
C LEU A 631 -0.88 28.35 -12.25
N GLY A 632 -1.72 27.31 -12.34
CA GLY A 632 -2.08 26.63 -13.59
C GLY A 632 -1.38 25.30 -13.85
N LEU A 633 -0.65 24.75 -12.88
CA LEU A 633 -0.09 23.39 -12.98
C LEU A 633 -1.20 22.33 -12.90
N SER A 634 -0.93 21.21 -13.57
CA SER A 634 -1.63 19.93 -13.42
C SER A 634 -0.93 19.08 -12.37
N HIS A 635 -1.52 17.96 -11.94
CA HIS A 635 -0.76 16.96 -11.20
C HIS A 635 0.36 16.38 -12.08
N SER A 636 1.49 16.04 -11.45
CA SER A 636 2.57 15.28 -12.09
C SER A 636 2.43 13.79 -11.77
N ASN A 637 2.93 12.95 -12.68
CA ASN A 637 3.09 11.52 -12.45
C ASN A 637 4.51 11.14 -11.97
N ASP A 638 5.42 12.12 -11.82
CA ASP A 638 6.70 11.92 -11.14
C ASP A 638 6.46 11.88 -9.61
N GLN A 639 6.65 10.71 -9.00
CA GLN A 639 6.51 10.50 -7.55
C GLN A 639 7.49 11.35 -6.70
N THR A 640 8.47 12.00 -7.32
CA THR A 640 9.43 12.91 -6.67
C THR A 640 9.10 14.39 -6.84
N ALA A 641 8.04 14.73 -7.60
CA ALA A 641 7.56 16.10 -7.81
C ALA A 641 6.66 16.59 -6.68
N LEU A 642 6.66 17.90 -6.43
CA LEU A 642 5.75 18.55 -5.49
C LEU A 642 4.31 18.42 -5.96
N MET A 643 4.07 18.50 -7.28
CA MET A 643 2.74 18.34 -7.89
C MET A 643 2.25 16.88 -7.98
N PHE A 644 2.91 15.91 -7.34
CA PHE A 644 2.39 14.54 -7.23
C PHE A 644 1.12 14.52 -6.35
N PRO A 645 0.03 13.81 -6.69
CA PRO A 645 -1.27 13.97 -6.01
C PRO A 645 -1.26 13.54 -4.54
N ASN A 646 -0.55 12.46 -4.23
CA ASN A 646 -0.57 11.85 -2.90
C ASN A 646 0.46 12.53 -1.98
N TYR A 647 0.05 12.81 -0.74
CA TYR A 647 0.89 13.48 0.24
C TYR A 647 2.08 12.62 0.67
N VAL A 648 3.28 13.20 0.60
CA VAL A 648 4.51 12.58 1.09
C VAL A 648 5.09 13.46 2.19
N SER A 649 5.22 12.91 3.41
CA SER A 649 5.84 13.62 4.53
C SER A 649 7.35 13.73 4.30
N LEU A 650 7.82 14.95 4.02
CA LEU A 650 9.19 15.27 3.63
C LEU A 650 9.76 16.37 4.53
N ASP A 651 11.07 16.34 4.78
CA ASP A 651 11.76 17.38 5.57
C ASP A 651 11.71 18.74 4.84
N PRO A 652 10.99 19.75 5.39
CA PRO A 652 10.81 21.06 4.76
C PRO A 652 12.13 21.80 4.47
N ASN A 653 13.22 21.45 5.17
CA ASN A 653 14.53 22.09 5.03
C ASN A 653 15.40 21.45 3.94
N LYS A 654 15.00 20.29 3.38
CA LYS A 654 15.80 19.52 2.42
C LYS A 654 15.28 19.56 0.98
N TYR A 655 14.06 20.02 0.74
CA TYR A 655 13.36 19.83 -0.54
C TYR A 655 13.47 21.04 -1.49
N PRO A 656 14.33 21.01 -2.53
CA PRO A 656 14.11 21.83 -3.72
C PRO A 656 12.98 21.24 -4.56
N LEU A 657 12.26 22.08 -5.31
CA LEU A 657 11.36 21.62 -6.37
C LEU A 657 12.04 20.59 -7.28
N SER A 658 11.29 19.59 -7.74
CA SER A 658 11.78 18.66 -8.76
C SER A 658 12.05 19.40 -10.07
N GLN A 659 12.82 18.78 -10.96
CA GLN A 659 13.03 19.38 -12.27
C GLN A 659 11.72 19.38 -13.10
N ASP A 660 10.76 18.50 -12.80
CA ASP A 660 9.44 18.50 -13.45
C ASP A 660 8.60 19.70 -13.01
N ASP A 661 8.46 19.96 -11.71
CA ASP A 661 7.78 21.16 -11.17
C ASP A 661 8.36 22.45 -11.78
N ILE A 662 9.69 22.53 -11.84
CA ILE A 662 10.42 23.66 -12.42
C ILE A 662 10.15 23.79 -13.92
N ASN A 663 10.16 22.68 -14.67
CA ASN A 663 9.85 22.68 -16.10
C ASN A 663 8.40 23.12 -16.35
N GLY A 664 7.45 22.59 -15.57
CA GLY A 664 6.04 22.93 -15.61
C GLY A 664 5.83 24.42 -15.40
N ILE A 665 6.27 24.96 -14.25
CA ILE A 665 6.02 26.37 -13.91
C ILE A 665 6.77 27.34 -14.82
N GLN A 666 7.98 27.01 -15.27
CA GLN A 666 8.72 27.82 -16.24
C GLN A 666 8.18 27.72 -17.66
N SER A 667 7.43 26.66 -18.02
CA SER A 667 6.71 26.61 -19.30
C SER A 667 5.58 27.64 -19.38
N ILE A 668 4.99 27.99 -18.22
CA ILE A 668 3.93 29.00 -18.09
C ILE A 668 4.54 30.42 -17.99
N TYR A 669 5.47 30.63 -17.05
CA TYR A 669 5.91 31.97 -16.62
C TYR A 669 7.34 32.34 -17.03
N GLY A 670 8.10 31.41 -17.58
CA GLY A 670 9.54 31.55 -17.80
C GLY A 670 10.38 31.42 -16.52
N GLY A 671 11.70 31.22 -16.72
CA GLY A 671 12.67 31.18 -15.63
C GLY A 671 13.27 32.55 -15.28
N LEU A 672 13.88 32.66 -14.10
CA LEU A 672 14.50 33.89 -13.61
C LEU A 672 15.65 34.41 -14.53
N PRO A 673 15.83 35.75 -14.63
CA PRO A 673 16.97 36.36 -15.31
C PRO A 673 18.31 35.90 -14.71
N LYS A 674 19.23 35.40 -15.55
CA LYS A 674 20.45 34.71 -15.08
C LYS A 674 21.61 35.65 -14.71
N THR A 675 21.88 35.78 -13.41
CA THR A 675 23.22 36.11 -12.87
C THR A 675 24.01 34.80 -12.62
N PRO A 676 25.31 34.68 -12.94
CA PRO A 676 25.93 33.36 -13.15
C PRO A 676 26.72 32.75 -11.97
N ALA A 677 26.09 31.85 -11.20
CA ALA A 677 26.72 30.80 -10.36
C ALA A 677 25.63 29.84 -9.79
N LYS A 678 25.86 28.58 -9.38
CA LYS A 678 26.86 27.52 -9.70
C LYS A 678 26.21 26.14 -9.35
N PRO A 679 26.57 25.01 -9.99
CA PRO A 679 25.73 23.79 -9.93
C PRO A 679 26.04 22.80 -8.79
N LYS A 680 24.99 22.15 -8.26
CA LYS A 680 25.06 20.87 -7.51
C LYS A 680 25.16 19.68 -8.51
N ARG A 681 25.53 18.48 -8.03
CA ARG A 681 25.74 17.28 -8.90
C ARG A 681 24.43 16.66 -9.40
N PRO A 682 24.38 16.16 -10.65
CA PRO A 682 23.28 15.33 -11.15
C PRO A 682 23.35 13.87 -10.63
N PRO A 683 22.22 13.14 -10.62
CA PRO A 683 22.15 11.73 -10.20
C PRO A 683 22.78 10.75 -11.21
N THR A 684 22.84 9.48 -10.81
CA THR A 684 23.44 8.37 -11.56
C THR A 684 22.34 7.51 -12.21
N PRO A 685 22.31 7.37 -13.55
CA PRO A 685 21.25 6.65 -14.26
C PRO A 685 21.47 5.13 -14.27
N HIS A 686 20.41 4.35 -14.54
CA HIS A 686 20.40 2.88 -14.40
C HIS A 686 20.04 2.15 -15.71
N ALA A 687 20.72 1.04 -16.02
CA ALA A 687 20.69 0.39 -17.35
C ALA A 687 19.34 -0.21 -17.76
N CYS A 688 18.61 -0.81 -16.83
CA CYS A 688 17.32 -1.49 -17.10
C CYS A 688 16.09 -0.65 -16.71
N ASP A 689 16.27 0.63 -16.45
CA ASP A 689 15.16 1.60 -16.37
C ASP A 689 14.36 1.57 -17.69
N PRO A 690 13.02 1.38 -17.67
CA PRO A 690 12.20 1.29 -18.87
C PRO A 690 12.09 2.60 -19.64
N ASP A 691 12.32 3.75 -18.98
CA ASP A 691 12.24 5.08 -19.57
C ASP A 691 13.62 5.76 -19.76
N LEU A 692 14.69 4.95 -19.64
CA LEU A 692 16.07 5.34 -19.91
C LEU A 692 16.22 6.01 -21.29
N THR A 693 16.51 7.31 -21.28
CA THR A 693 16.90 8.09 -22.45
C THR A 693 18.41 8.29 -22.48
N PHE A 694 18.99 8.33 -23.67
CA PHE A 694 20.42 8.60 -23.88
C PHE A 694 20.60 9.98 -24.51
N ASP A 695 21.64 10.71 -24.10
CA ASP A 695 21.94 12.05 -24.62
C ASP A 695 22.78 11.96 -25.90
N ALA A 696 23.53 10.86 -26.06
CA ALA A 696 24.14 10.44 -27.31
C ALA A 696 24.39 8.93 -27.29
N ILE A 697 24.52 8.31 -28.47
CA ILE A 697 24.93 6.91 -28.65
C ILE A 697 25.87 6.87 -29.85
N THR A 698 26.91 6.04 -29.81
CA THR A 698 27.80 5.82 -30.95
C THR A 698 28.38 4.40 -30.97
N THR A 699 28.78 3.92 -32.15
CA THR A 699 29.67 2.77 -32.25
C THR A 699 31.11 3.17 -31.94
N PHE A 700 31.92 2.19 -31.52
CA PHE A 700 33.36 2.23 -31.63
C PHE A 700 33.88 0.81 -31.91
N ARG A 701 34.36 0.54 -33.13
CA ARG A 701 34.93 -0.77 -33.55
C ARG A 701 34.03 -2.01 -33.39
N ARG A 702 33.89 -2.53 -32.17
CA ARG A 702 33.12 -3.75 -31.79
C ARG A 702 32.19 -3.54 -30.58
N GLU A 703 32.02 -2.29 -30.15
CA GLU A 703 31.17 -1.92 -29.03
C GLU A 703 30.22 -0.76 -29.40
N VAL A 704 29.13 -0.65 -28.66
CA VAL A 704 28.24 0.52 -28.65
C VAL A 704 28.43 1.25 -27.31
N MET A 705 28.64 2.56 -27.39
CA MET A 705 28.76 3.45 -26.24
C MET A 705 27.49 4.29 -26.12
N PHE A 706 26.86 4.23 -24.95
CA PHE A 706 25.62 4.94 -24.64
C PHE A 706 25.91 6.01 -23.58
N PHE A 707 25.71 7.29 -23.88
CA PHE A 707 26.07 8.40 -22.98
C PHE A 707 24.85 8.96 -22.25
N LYS A 708 24.98 9.21 -20.94
CA LYS A 708 23.94 9.88 -20.13
C LYS A 708 24.54 10.75 -19.01
N GLY A 709 24.38 12.06 -19.13
CA GLY A 709 24.95 13.07 -18.25
C GLY A 709 26.48 12.93 -18.18
N ARG A 710 26.99 12.61 -16.99
CA ARG A 710 28.42 12.38 -16.72
C ARG A 710 28.89 10.93 -16.88
N HIS A 711 27.99 10.01 -17.22
CA HIS A 711 28.23 8.56 -17.27
C HIS A 711 28.09 8.01 -18.71
N LEU A 712 28.65 6.83 -18.96
CA LEU A 712 28.33 6.03 -20.13
C LEU A 712 28.22 4.54 -19.79
N TRP A 713 27.56 3.80 -20.67
CA TRP A 713 27.68 2.34 -20.75
C TRP A 713 28.45 1.92 -21.99
N ARG A 714 29.13 0.78 -21.89
CA ARG A 714 29.81 0.12 -23.02
C ARG A 714 29.26 -1.30 -23.16
N ILE A 715 28.75 -1.64 -24.34
CA ILE A 715 28.24 -2.98 -24.66
C ILE A 715 29.02 -3.53 -25.85
N TYR A 716 29.71 -4.64 -25.67
CA TYR A 716 30.45 -5.32 -26.74
C TYR A 716 29.53 -6.24 -27.53
N PHE A 717 29.72 -6.37 -28.85
CA PHE A 717 28.91 -7.28 -29.66
C PHE A 717 29.26 -8.77 -29.47
N ASP A 718 30.46 -9.06 -28.92
CA ASP A 718 31.02 -10.41 -28.82
C ASP A 718 30.86 -11.05 -27.42
N ILE A 719 30.53 -10.26 -26.40
CA ILE A 719 30.29 -10.71 -25.01
C ILE A 719 29.10 -9.96 -24.41
N THR A 720 28.24 -10.66 -23.67
CA THR A 720 26.98 -10.13 -23.12
C THR A 720 27.19 -9.37 -21.81
N ASP A 721 28.21 -8.53 -21.76
CA ASP A 721 28.60 -7.76 -20.57
C ASP A 721 28.36 -6.25 -20.78
N VAL A 722 28.08 -5.55 -19.69
CA VAL A 722 27.68 -4.14 -19.68
C VAL A 722 28.54 -3.40 -18.66
N GLU A 723 29.58 -2.73 -19.13
CA GLU A 723 30.34 -1.80 -18.29
C GLU A 723 29.52 -0.52 -18.07
N PHE A 724 29.59 0.06 -16.87
CA PHE A 724 29.01 1.37 -16.55
C PHE A 724 30.05 2.24 -15.83
N GLU A 725 30.37 3.39 -16.42
CA GLU A 725 31.55 4.17 -16.07
C GLU A 725 31.35 5.68 -16.21
N LEU A 726 32.30 6.46 -15.68
CA LEU A 726 32.33 7.91 -15.91
C LEU A 726 32.98 8.24 -17.24
N ILE A 727 32.42 9.23 -17.96
CA ILE A 727 33.02 9.77 -19.19
C ILE A 727 34.46 10.26 -18.93
N SER A 728 34.68 10.86 -17.75
CA SER A 728 35.99 11.34 -17.29
C SER A 728 36.99 10.23 -16.95
N SER A 729 36.56 8.97 -16.76
CA SER A 729 37.48 7.82 -16.56
C SER A 729 38.31 7.55 -17.82
N PHE A 730 37.73 7.79 -19.00
CA PHE A 730 38.37 7.54 -20.30
C PHE A 730 38.86 8.81 -20.97
N TRP A 731 38.12 9.93 -20.87
CA TRP A 731 38.41 11.17 -21.57
C TRP A 731 38.28 12.38 -20.64
N LEU A 732 39.34 12.63 -19.87
CA LEU A 732 39.39 13.67 -18.82
C LEU A 732 39.03 15.10 -19.30
N SER A 733 39.26 15.40 -20.58
CA SER A 733 39.00 16.71 -21.21
C SER A 733 37.71 16.78 -22.04
N LEU A 734 36.85 15.75 -21.97
CA LEU A 734 35.56 15.70 -22.66
C LEU A 734 34.45 16.20 -21.73
N PRO A 735 33.49 17.02 -22.21
CA PRO A 735 32.39 17.48 -21.37
C PRO A 735 31.42 16.34 -21.04
N ALA A 736 30.79 16.43 -19.86
CA ALA A 736 29.54 15.72 -19.57
C ALA A 736 28.39 16.28 -20.43
N ASP A 737 27.24 15.61 -20.43
CA ASP A 737 26.01 16.00 -21.14
C ASP A 737 26.28 16.22 -22.65
N ILE A 738 26.84 15.19 -23.26
CA ILE A 738 27.11 15.09 -24.70
C ILE A 738 25.78 15.05 -25.46
N GLN A 739 25.63 15.86 -26.50
CA GLN A 739 24.37 16.04 -27.23
C GLN A 739 24.31 15.25 -28.55
N ALA A 740 25.46 14.82 -29.09
CA ALA A 740 25.56 13.85 -30.18
C ALA A 740 26.96 13.24 -30.23
N ALA A 741 27.08 12.02 -30.76
CA ALA A 741 28.36 11.40 -31.05
C ALA A 741 28.26 10.50 -32.30
N TYR A 742 29.32 10.42 -33.12
CA TYR A 742 29.41 9.43 -34.20
C TYR A 742 30.85 8.98 -34.44
N GLU A 743 31.07 7.72 -34.77
CA GLU A 743 32.34 7.22 -35.31
C GLU A 743 32.41 7.50 -36.81
N ASN A 744 33.49 8.11 -37.27
CA ASN A 744 33.67 8.41 -38.68
C ASN A 744 34.51 7.35 -39.41
N PRO A 745 34.55 7.36 -40.75
CA PRO A 745 35.25 6.34 -41.54
C PRO A 745 36.79 6.35 -41.46
N ARG A 746 37.37 7.00 -40.44
CA ARG A 746 38.82 7.10 -40.17
C ARG A 746 39.15 6.64 -38.73
N ASP A 747 38.28 5.82 -38.14
CA ASP A 747 38.34 5.28 -36.77
C ASP A 747 38.53 6.36 -35.69
N ARG A 748 37.71 7.43 -35.78
CA ARG A 748 37.65 8.51 -34.80
C ARG A 748 36.21 8.75 -34.37
N ILE A 749 35.97 8.85 -33.07
CA ILE A 749 34.68 9.31 -32.55
C ILE A 749 34.70 10.84 -32.57
N LEU A 750 33.64 11.46 -33.11
CA LEU A 750 33.40 12.89 -33.01
C LEU A 750 32.25 13.12 -32.04
N VAL A 751 32.46 13.99 -31.07
CA VAL A 751 31.58 14.22 -29.92
C VAL A 751 31.17 15.69 -29.90
N PHE A 752 29.88 15.97 -29.71
CA PHE A 752 29.29 17.29 -29.89
C PHE A 752 28.64 17.78 -28.59
N LYS A 753 28.90 19.04 -28.26
CA LYS A 753 28.16 19.78 -27.23
C LYS A 753 28.10 21.27 -27.59
N ASP A 754 26.90 21.81 -27.57
CA ASP A 754 26.57 23.18 -27.95
C ASP A 754 27.10 23.50 -29.36
N ASP A 755 27.76 24.64 -29.60
CA ASP A 755 28.32 24.98 -30.92
C ASP A 755 29.76 24.45 -31.15
N ASN A 756 30.16 23.41 -30.41
CA ASN A 756 31.52 22.84 -30.40
C ASN A 756 31.54 21.31 -30.55
N PHE A 757 32.68 20.80 -31.05
CA PHE A 757 32.95 19.38 -31.16
C PHE A 757 34.39 19.01 -30.81
N TRP A 758 34.55 17.78 -30.34
CA TRP A 758 35.82 17.12 -30.01
C TRP A 758 36.03 15.93 -30.94
N VAL A 759 37.29 15.53 -31.11
CA VAL A 759 37.67 14.32 -31.88
C VAL A 759 38.52 13.42 -31.00
N ILE A 760 38.11 12.16 -30.91
CA ILE A 760 38.66 11.13 -30.03
C ILE A 760 39.32 10.04 -30.89
N ARG A 761 40.45 9.50 -30.42
CA ARG A 761 41.13 8.36 -31.02
C ARG A 761 41.59 7.40 -29.92
N GLY A 762 40.80 6.37 -29.64
CA GLY A 762 40.97 5.55 -28.43
C GLY A 762 40.78 6.41 -27.17
N TYR A 763 41.61 6.24 -26.15
CA TYR A 763 41.52 7.02 -24.90
C TYR A 763 42.05 8.46 -25.00
N ALA A 764 42.51 8.91 -26.18
CA ALA A 764 43.02 10.27 -26.37
C ALA A 764 42.00 11.18 -27.09
N VAL A 765 41.68 12.32 -26.46
CA VAL A 765 41.13 13.48 -27.17
C VAL A 765 42.26 14.16 -27.94
N LEU A 766 42.05 14.51 -29.21
CA LEU A 766 43.08 15.16 -30.02
C LEU A 766 43.34 16.61 -29.55
N PRO A 767 44.60 17.09 -29.52
CA PRO A 767 44.99 18.32 -28.82
C PRO A 767 44.43 19.62 -29.44
N ASP A 768 44.09 19.62 -30.72
CA ASP A 768 43.55 20.82 -31.39
C ASP A 768 42.07 21.13 -31.06
N TYR A 769 41.44 20.42 -30.10
CA TYR A 769 39.99 20.42 -29.89
C TYR A 769 39.62 20.89 -28.47
N PRO A 770 38.46 21.56 -28.28
CA PRO A 770 37.32 21.68 -29.20
C PRO A 770 37.54 22.58 -30.42
N LYS A 771 36.80 22.30 -31.48
CA LYS A 771 36.62 23.19 -32.65
C LYS A 771 35.13 23.48 -32.82
N SER A 772 34.77 24.60 -33.44
CA SER A 772 33.34 24.95 -33.60
C SER A 772 32.67 24.16 -34.72
N ILE A 773 31.40 23.76 -34.53
CA ILE A 773 30.62 23.01 -35.53
C ILE A 773 30.46 23.73 -36.86
N ASN A 774 30.63 25.06 -36.89
CA ASN A 774 30.68 25.86 -38.12
C ASN A 774 31.72 25.32 -39.13
N MET A 775 32.76 24.60 -38.69
CA MET A 775 33.75 23.95 -39.57
C MET A 775 33.18 22.83 -40.45
N PHE A 776 32.04 22.21 -40.09
CA PHE A 776 31.33 21.27 -40.97
C PHE A 776 30.51 21.98 -42.05
N GLY A 777 30.39 23.32 -42.01
CA GLY A 777 29.53 24.10 -42.90
C GLY A 777 28.15 24.44 -42.31
N PHE A 778 27.94 24.24 -41.00
CA PHE A 778 26.73 24.71 -40.32
C PHE A 778 26.64 26.24 -40.28
N PRO A 779 25.45 26.84 -40.49
CA PRO A 779 25.24 28.27 -40.25
C PRO A 779 25.33 28.64 -38.76
N ARG A 780 25.78 29.87 -38.47
CA ARG A 780 25.99 30.40 -37.10
C ARG A 780 24.77 30.38 -36.17
N TYR A 781 23.55 30.21 -36.71
CA TYR A 781 22.31 30.08 -35.92
C TYR A 781 22.10 28.66 -35.36
N VAL A 782 22.80 27.65 -35.89
CA VAL A 782 22.81 26.29 -35.32
C VAL A 782 23.70 26.33 -34.07
N LYS A 783 23.09 26.11 -32.90
CA LYS A 783 23.75 26.21 -31.59
C LYS A 783 23.84 24.90 -30.80
N LYS A 784 23.27 23.83 -31.33
CA LYS A 784 23.47 22.45 -30.91
C LYS A 784 23.12 21.47 -32.03
N ILE A 785 23.49 20.22 -31.84
CA ILE A 785 23.10 19.07 -32.67
C ILE A 785 22.46 18.06 -31.72
N ASP A 786 21.27 17.56 -32.06
CA ASP A 786 20.47 16.69 -31.19
C ASP A 786 20.75 15.20 -31.39
N ALA A 787 21.33 14.81 -32.54
CA ALA A 787 21.87 13.47 -32.79
C ALA A 787 22.79 13.49 -34.02
N ALA A 788 23.65 12.48 -34.17
CA ALA A 788 24.50 12.29 -35.35
C ALA A 788 24.71 10.80 -35.65
N VAL A 789 24.87 10.42 -36.92
CA VAL A 789 25.19 9.03 -37.32
C VAL A 789 25.96 8.99 -38.64
N CYS A 790 26.99 8.16 -38.76
CA CYS A 790 27.69 7.93 -40.02
C CYS A 790 27.26 6.62 -40.69
N ASP A 791 26.97 6.67 -41.98
CA ASP A 791 26.87 5.47 -42.81
C ASP A 791 28.27 5.11 -43.34
N HIS A 792 28.87 4.07 -42.74
CA HIS A 792 30.19 3.59 -43.11
C HIS A 792 30.23 3.00 -44.54
N ASN A 793 29.09 2.73 -45.18
CA ASN A 793 29.02 2.27 -46.57
C ASN A 793 29.09 3.46 -47.54
N THR A 794 28.23 4.47 -47.39
CA THR A 794 28.21 5.64 -48.29
C THR A 794 29.18 6.76 -47.91
N LYS A 795 29.84 6.66 -46.74
CA LYS A 795 30.75 7.69 -46.18
C LYS A 795 30.06 9.05 -45.96
N LYS A 796 28.75 9.02 -45.68
CA LYS A 796 27.93 10.19 -45.37
C LYS A 796 27.57 10.20 -43.89
N THR A 797 27.76 11.35 -43.25
CA THR A 797 27.34 11.62 -41.87
C THR A 797 26.03 12.41 -41.90
N TYR A 798 25.05 11.95 -41.15
CA TYR A 798 23.77 12.62 -40.94
C TYR A 798 23.76 13.30 -39.58
N PHE A 799 23.36 14.57 -39.55
CA PHE A 799 23.21 15.35 -38.32
C PHE A 799 21.76 15.80 -38.15
N PHE A 800 21.25 15.77 -36.92
CA PHE A 800 19.87 16.10 -36.60
C PHE A 800 19.81 17.36 -35.73
N VAL A 801 18.94 18.30 -36.11
CA VAL A 801 18.78 19.62 -35.46
C VAL A 801 17.30 19.96 -35.46
N GLY A 802 16.62 19.66 -34.35
CA GLY A 802 15.16 19.76 -34.20
C GLY A 802 14.44 18.93 -35.26
N ILE A 803 13.65 19.60 -36.11
CA ILE A 803 12.89 18.97 -37.20
C ILE A 803 13.68 18.79 -38.50
N TRP A 804 14.98 19.12 -38.50
CA TRP A 804 15.84 19.14 -39.69
C TRP A 804 16.95 18.10 -39.62
N CYS A 805 17.21 17.48 -40.77
CA CYS A 805 18.38 16.65 -41.01
C CYS A 805 19.34 17.38 -41.96
N TRP A 806 20.64 17.31 -41.67
CA TRP A 806 21.75 17.74 -42.52
C TRP A 806 22.57 16.51 -42.94
N ARG A 807 23.23 16.57 -44.09
CA ARG A 807 24.10 15.48 -44.57
C ARG A 807 25.46 16.03 -44.98
N TYR A 808 26.51 15.46 -44.39
CA TYR A 808 27.91 15.81 -44.58
C TYR A 808 28.65 14.65 -45.26
N ASP A 809 29.65 14.98 -46.07
CA ASP A 809 30.47 14.03 -46.81
C ASP A 809 31.86 13.90 -46.17
N GLU A 810 32.21 12.72 -45.68
CA GLU A 810 33.49 12.46 -44.99
C GLU A 810 34.70 12.38 -45.94
N VAL A 811 34.45 12.32 -47.25
CA VAL A 811 35.47 12.25 -48.32
C VAL A 811 35.81 13.66 -48.81
N THR A 812 34.79 14.46 -49.17
CA THR A 812 34.98 15.86 -49.61
C THR A 812 35.05 16.86 -48.46
N GLN A 813 34.66 16.44 -47.25
CA GLN A 813 34.63 17.24 -46.02
C GLN A 813 33.69 18.46 -46.08
N THR A 814 32.57 18.34 -46.80
CA THR A 814 31.56 19.40 -46.99
C THR A 814 30.11 18.92 -46.79
N MET A 815 29.19 19.84 -46.49
CA MET A 815 27.74 19.56 -46.54
C MET A 815 27.28 19.29 -47.98
N ASP A 816 26.43 18.28 -48.15
CA ASP A 816 25.83 17.97 -49.44
C ASP A 816 24.82 19.04 -49.88
N LYS A 817 24.89 19.42 -51.16
CA LYS A 817 23.93 20.35 -51.76
C LYS A 817 22.51 19.78 -51.68
N GLY A 818 21.56 20.62 -51.25
CA GLY A 818 20.16 20.21 -51.04
C GLY A 818 19.84 19.76 -49.61
N PHE A 819 20.74 19.99 -48.64
CA PHE A 819 20.46 19.93 -47.21
C PHE A 819 20.52 21.34 -46.59
N PRO A 820 19.79 21.62 -45.47
CA PRO A 820 19.00 20.69 -44.68
C PRO A 820 17.67 20.28 -45.32
N GLN A 821 17.14 19.14 -44.90
CA GLN A 821 15.80 18.65 -45.26
C GLN A 821 14.97 18.35 -44.01
N ARG A 822 13.63 18.43 -44.10
CA ARG A 822 12.76 18.08 -42.99
C ARG A 822 12.87 16.59 -42.67
N LEU A 823 13.05 16.25 -41.39
CA LEU A 823 13.28 14.90 -40.90
C LEU A 823 12.26 13.90 -41.46
N VAL A 824 10.97 14.16 -41.22
CA VAL A 824 9.83 13.34 -41.67
C VAL A 824 9.72 13.12 -43.18
N LYS A 825 10.40 13.94 -44.01
CA LYS A 825 10.41 13.77 -45.48
C LYS A 825 11.56 12.88 -45.96
N TYR A 826 12.70 12.92 -45.26
CA TYR A 826 13.89 12.15 -45.65
C TYR A 826 13.95 10.79 -44.93
N PHE A 827 13.52 10.77 -43.66
CA PHE A 827 13.35 9.59 -42.81
C PHE A 827 11.89 9.51 -42.34
N PRO A 828 10.94 9.02 -43.17
CA PRO A 828 9.56 8.84 -42.75
C PRO A 828 9.43 7.79 -41.63
N GLY A 829 8.43 7.97 -40.74
CA GLY A 829 8.08 7.02 -39.67
C GLY A 829 8.80 7.24 -38.33
N ILE A 830 10.03 7.75 -38.29
CA ILE A 830 10.79 7.85 -37.03
C ILE A 830 10.30 8.97 -36.09
N GLY A 831 9.65 10.01 -36.63
CA GLY A 831 9.05 11.11 -35.87
C GLY A 831 9.58 12.50 -36.25
N LEU A 832 9.32 13.48 -35.38
CA LEU A 832 9.66 14.89 -35.59
C LEU A 832 11.02 15.33 -35.03
N ARG A 833 11.65 14.50 -34.19
CA ARG A 833 12.99 14.72 -33.60
C ARG A 833 13.71 13.38 -33.45
N VAL A 834 15.00 13.42 -33.12
CA VAL A 834 15.85 12.29 -32.77
C VAL A 834 16.72 12.76 -31.59
N ASP A 835 16.81 11.95 -30.55
CA ASP A 835 17.54 12.25 -29.31
C ASP A 835 18.91 11.54 -29.27
N ALA A 836 19.05 10.42 -30.00
CA ALA A 836 20.33 9.79 -30.33
C ALA A 836 20.19 8.91 -31.58
N ALA A 837 21.30 8.59 -32.27
CA ALA A 837 21.29 7.69 -33.42
C ALA A 837 22.61 6.94 -33.57
N PHE A 838 22.59 5.69 -34.02
CA PHE A 838 23.80 4.99 -34.48
C PHE A 838 23.50 4.03 -35.65
N HIS A 839 24.55 3.54 -36.30
CA HIS A 839 24.47 2.64 -37.46
C HIS A 839 25.09 1.29 -37.12
N TYR A 840 24.34 0.20 -37.32
CA TYR A 840 24.81 -1.15 -37.05
C TYR A 840 24.13 -2.17 -37.98
N LYS A 841 24.90 -3.16 -38.46
CA LYS A 841 24.45 -4.23 -39.38
C LYS A 841 23.58 -3.73 -40.56
N ALA A 842 23.94 -2.58 -41.13
CA ALA A 842 23.29 -1.88 -42.24
C ALA A 842 21.95 -1.18 -41.94
N PHE A 843 21.52 -1.12 -40.68
CA PHE A 843 20.37 -0.34 -40.22
C PHE A 843 20.81 0.91 -39.46
N PHE A 844 19.95 1.93 -39.44
CA PHE A 844 20.04 3.02 -38.47
C PHE A 844 19.12 2.72 -37.29
N TYR A 845 19.61 2.89 -36.07
CA TYR A 845 18.82 2.84 -34.84
C TYR A 845 18.64 4.29 -34.35
N PHE A 846 17.43 4.82 -34.49
CA PHE A 846 17.05 6.16 -34.04
C PHE A 846 16.35 6.10 -32.69
N PHE A 847 16.70 6.97 -31.76
CA PHE A 847 16.17 7.01 -30.40
C PHE A 847 15.32 8.26 -30.21
N ARG A 848 14.15 8.13 -29.57
CA ARG A 848 13.25 9.23 -29.23
C ARG A 848 12.40 8.87 -28.01
N GLY A 849 12.65 9.54 -26.88
CA GLY A 849 12.13 9.11 -25.58
C GLY A 849 12.53 7.66 -25.28
N SER A 850 11.66 6.91 -24.59
CA SER A 850 11.86 5.49 -24.25
C SER A 850 11.68 4.51 -25.42
N LYS A 851 11.68 4.99 -26.67
CA LYS A 851 11.54 4.17 -27.89
C LYS A 851 12.75 4.33 -28.83
N GLN A 852 13.23 3.19 -29.34
CA GLN A 852 14.15 3.14 -30.47
C GLN A 852 13.46 2.56 -31.72
N PHE A 853 13.88 3.03 -32.88
CA PHE A 853 13.33 2.75 -34.19
C PHE A 853 14.46 2.22 -35.08
N GLU A 854 14.41 0.93 -35.40
CA GLU A 854 15.28 0.32 -36.41
C GLU A 854 14.77 0.71 -37.80
N TYR A 855 15.65 1.22 -38.64
CA TYR A 855 15.30 1.83 -39.92
C TYR A 855 16.22 1.34 -41.04
N ASP A 856 15.64 0.86 -42.13
CA ASP A 856 16.36 0.44 -43.34
C ASP A 856 16.61 1.65 -44.25
N PRO A 857 17.88 2.09 -44.47
CA PRO A 857 18.18 3.23 -45.33
C PRO A 857 17.96 2.98 -46.83
N LYS A 858 17.81 1.72 -47.26
CA LYS A 858 17.52 1.30 -48.64
C LYS A 858 16.01 1.23 -48.89
N ALA A 859 15.26 0.55 -48.01
CA ALA A 859 13.80 0.44 -48.10
C ALA A 859 13.05 1.69 -47.62
N LYS A 860 13.75 2.55 -46.85
CA LYS A 860 13.28 3.83 -46.30
C LYS A 860 12.09 3.77 -45.35
N ASN A 861 11.98 2.69 -44.59
CA ASN A 861 10.96 2.47 -43.58
C ASN A 861 11.55 2.04 -42.23
N VAL A 862 10.76 2.18 -41.17
CA VAL A 862 11.02 1.56 -39.88
C VAL A 862 10.71 0.07 -40.00
N THR A 863 11.66 -0.80 -39.66
CA THR A 863 11.51 -2.26 -39.67
C THR A 863 11.04 -2.79 -38.32
N ARG A 864 11.49 -2.17 -37.22
CA ARG A 864 11.16 -2.56 -35.84
C ARG A 864 11.13 -1.36 -34.90
N ILE A 865 10.25 -1.40 -33.90
CA ILE A 865 10.24 -0.47 -32.76
C ILE A 865 10.50 -1.29 -31.50
N MET A 866 11.35 -0.79 -30.60
CA MET A 866 11.77 -1.45 -29.35
C MET A 866 11.90 -0.42 -28.22
N LYS A 867 12.02 -0.87 -26.96
CA LYS A 867 12.47 0.00 -25.86
C LYS A 867 13.92 0.40 -26.05
N THR A 868 14.31 1.59 -25.60
CA THR A 868 15.71 2.07 -25.64
C THR A 868 16.68 1.13 -24.92
N ASN A 869 16.28 0.59 -23.76
CA ASN A 869 17.07 -0.33 -22.95
C ASN A 869 17.17 -1.78 -23.50
N ALA A 870 16.58 -2.09 -24.66
CA ALA A 870 16.58 -3.46 -25.21
C ALA A 870 17.98 -4.02 -25.57
N TRP A 871 19.01 -3.15 -25.61
CA TRP A 871 20.42 -3.57 -25.77
C TRP A 871 21.04 -4.18 -24.50
N PHE A 872 20.42 -3.96 -23.34
CA PHE A 872 20.98 -4.27 -22.01
C PHE A 872 20.51 -5.63 -21.43
N GLN A 873 19.86 -6.48 -22.24
CA GLN A 873 19.38 -7.83 -21.89
C GLN A 873 18.47 -7.91 -20.64
N CYS A 874 17.74 -6.82 -20.35
CA CYS A 874 16.72 -6.78 -19.32
C CYS A 874 15.63 -7.83 -19.60
N LYS A 875 15.36 -8.73 -18.65
CA LYS A 875 14.43 -9.87 -18.84
C LYS A 875 12.98 -9.38 -18.99
N GLU A 876 12.33 -9.72 -20.10
CA GLU A 876 10.90 -9.43 -20.31
C GLU A 876 10.01 -10.45 -19.57
N PRO A 877 8.86 -10.02 -18.99
CA PRO A 877 7.79 -10.92 -18.54
C PRO A 877 7.11 -11.66 -19.70
N LEU A 878 6.57 -12.84 -19.41
CA LEU A 878 5.92 -13.69 -20.42
C LEU A 878 4.56 -13.16 -20.89
N ASN A 879 4.27 -13.42 -22.16
CA ASN A 879 2.99 -13.29 -22.88
C ASN A 879 2.46 -11.87 -23.14
N SER A 880 2.65 -11.41 -24.38
CA SER A 880 1.70 -10.53 -25.07
C SER A 880 1.30 -11.16 -26.41
N SER A 881 0.01 -11.14 -26.76
CA SER A 881 -0.51 -11.69 -28.02
C SER A 881 -1.90 -11.14 -28.34
N SER A 882 -1.98 -10.32 -29.40
CA SER A 882 -3.16 -9.98 -30.20
C SER A 882 -4.38 -9.35 -29.45
N ASP A 883 -5.37 -8.70 -30.05
CA ASP A 883 -5.64 -8.24 -31.44
C ASP A 883 -5.95 -6.72 -31.41
N PHE A 884 -5.63 -5.89 -32.40
CA PHE A 884 -6.22 -5.80 -33.75
C PHE A 884 -7.75 -5.55 -33.80
N SER A 885 -8.15 -4.33 -34.16
CA SER A 885 -9.46 -4.06 -34.77
C SER A 885 -9.36 -2.85 -35.72
N ILE A 886 -10.27 -2.76 -36.69
CA ILE A 886 -10.18 -1.90 -37.88
C ILE A 886 -11.45 -1.06 -38.00
N SER A 887 -11.32 0.17 -38.50
CA SER A 887 -12.43 0.94 -39.07
C SER A 887 -12.26 1.09 -40.59
N GLU A 888 -13.25 0.67 -41.36
CA GLU A 888 -13.33 0.89 -42.81
C GLU A 888 -14.14 2.16 -43.13
N GLU A 889 -13.84 2.83 -44.25
CA GLU A 889 -14.92 3.43 -45.04
C GLU A 889 -14.74 3.30 -46.57
N LYS A 890 -15.73 2.62 -47.17
CA LYS A 890 -16.32 2.80 -48.51
C LYS A 890 -15.40 3.03 -49.72
N VAL A 891 -15.13 1.90 -50.38
CA VAL A 891 -15.08 1.68 -51.84
C VAL A 891 -15.81 2.74 -52.70
N ARG A 892 -15.10 3.33 -53.69
CA ARG A 892 -15.60 3.44 -55.09
C ARG A 892 -14.55 3.84 -56.13
N SER A 893 -14.10 2.87 -56.92
CA SER A 893 -13.96 2.92 -58.39
C SER A 893 -13.30 1.61 -58.86
N GLY A 894 -13.54 1.21 -60.10
CA GLY A 894 -13.00 -0.06 -60.64
C GLY A 894 -12.34 0.13 -61.98
N GLY A 895 -11.63 -0.91 -62.44
CA GLY A 895 -11.36 -1.11 -63.86
C GLY A 895 -10.00 -0.63 -64.38
N LEU A 896 -8.97 -1.44 -64.12
CA LEU A 896 -7.77 -1.68 -64.95
C LEU A 896 -7.10 -0.50 -65.72
N SER A 897 -5.79 -0.36 -65.48
CA SER A 897 -4.83 -0.33 -66.58
C SER A 897 -3.57 -1.17 -66.26
N MET A 898 -2.92 -1.63 -67.32
CA MET A 898 -1.68 -2.43 -67.41
C MET A 898 -0.51 -1.89 -66.56
N SER A 899 0.53 -2.65 -66.18
CA SER A 899 1.06 -3.97 -66.61
C SER A 899 2.01 -4.52 -65.51
N TYR A 900 2.53 -5.76 -65.43
CA TYR A 900 2.30 -7.13 -65.97
C TYR A 900 3.13 -8.08 -65.03
N LYS A 901 2.97 -9.40 -64.81
CA LYS A 901 2.31 -10.55 -65.49
C LYS A 901 3.07 -11.03 -66.75
N LYS A 902 2.96 -12.28 -67.23
CA LYS A 902 1.92 -13.34 -67.09
C LYS A 902 2.53 -14.74 -67.40
N ILE A 903 1.69 -15.80 -67.46
CA ILE A 903 1.90 -17.11 -68.16
C ILE A 903 2.85 -18.10 -67.44
N ASN A 904 2.55 -19.39 -67.21
CA ASN A 904 1.38 -20.26 -67.48
C ASN A 904 1.25 -21.35 -66.36
N VAL A 905 0.08 -21.87 -65.94
CA VAL A 905 -0.88 -22.85 -66.55
C VAL A 905 -0.26 -24.26 -66.78
N LEU A 906 -0.89 -25.43 -66.54
CA LEU A 906 -2.01 -25.93 -65.70
C LEU A 906 -2.21 -27.46 -65.94
N VAL A 907 -2.03 -28.33 -64.93
CA VAL A 907 -2.75 -29.62 -64.65
C VAL A 907 -2.72 -30.78 -65.72
N PHE A 908 -3.16 -31.99 -65.29
CA PHE A 908 -3.21 -33.32 -65.95
C PHE A 908 -1.89 -34.13 -65.92
N SER A 909 -1.83 -35.44 -65.56
CA SER A 909 -2.88 -36.44 -65.28
C SER A 909 -2.55 -37.42 -64.14
N ILE A 910 -3.50 -37.59 -63.21
CA ILE A 910 -4.21 -38.83 -62.84
C ILE A 910 -3.42 -40.16 -62.59
N VAL A 911 -3.49 -40.62 -61.32
CA VAL A 911 -3.67 -42.00 -60.81
C VAL A 911 -3.04 -43.18 -61.57
N HIS A 912 -1.96 -43.72 -60.99
CA HIS A 912 -1.61 -45.14 -60.71
C HIS A 912 -0.19 -45.11 -60.08
N VAL A 913 0.18 -45.83 -59.01
CA VAL A 913 -0.40 -46.93 -58.21
C VAL A 913 -0.13 -46.54 -56.74
N LEU A 914 -1.13 -46.44 -55.84
CA LEU A 914 -1.54 -47.48 -54.88
C LEU A 914 -0.42 -48.41 -54.36
N GLN A 915 -0.51 -48.82 -53.08
CA GLN A 915 0.47 -49.68 -52.37
C GLN A 915 1.80 -48.94 -52.03
N LYS A 916 2.35 -49.02 -50.81
CA LYS A 916 2.03 -49.90 -49.65
C LYS A 916 2.63 -49.37 -48.34
N PHE A 917 1.88 -49.46 -47.23
CA PHE A 917 2.33 -49.49 -45.81
C PHE A 917 3.17 -48.29 -45.28
N TYR A 918 3.30 -47.97 -43.97
CA TYR A 918 2.63 -48.33 -42.69
C TYR A 918 2.30 -47.01 -41.96
N ASN A 919 1.29 -46.79 -41.10
CA ASN A 919 0.27 -47.63 -40.43
C ASN A 919 0.73 -48.41 -39.17
N TYR A 920 0.43 -47.89 -37.97
CA TYR A 920 1.01 -48.21 -36.63
C TYR A 920 2.45 -47.67 -36.45
N GLN A 921 2.84 -47.15 -35.29
CA GLN A 921 2.43 -47.51 -33.93
C GLN A 921 2.10 -46.31 -33.03
#